data_AF-A0A484FRI7-F1
#
_entry.id   AF-A0A484FRI7-F1
#
_cell.length_a   1.000
_cell.length_b   1.000
_cell.length_c   1.000
_cell.angle_alpha   90.00
_cell.angle_beta   90.00
_cell.angle_gamma   90.00
#
_symmetry.space_group_name_H-M   'P 1'
#
loop_
_entity.id
_entity.type
_entity.pdbx_description
1 polymer ?
#
loop_
_entity_poly.entity_id
_entity_poly.type
_entity_poly.pdbx_seq_one_letter_code
_entity_poly.pdbx_strand_id
1 'polypeptide(L)'
;MSDYSIPVRPHLGLATAVDEESSENFVAIGIDFGTTYSGVSWARSTCPKELNEISGWPSQNPRNRLETQVPTLYDINTKRWGFEITPGMEPLRWFKLLLLREDDIHKDDIRNAPQLRQARLLLSQSPSKMTPVDVVGAYLKKVWDHTYDTLGTMMDIEDLPLRVAITIPAIWPAYAQSLMRQAARIAGITSNRDIGETTLDLVQEPEAAALASLFQHSSFPEIKPNESFIVCDAGGGTVDVISYTVTSERPFKLEECVPGDGKLAGAFHIDQAFEAHLRGKSKLKINSLETSEYNDFIQKEWELGAKRTFSNAGQPEFFNLHPPPGAYGTMARLRKKETLAINIHEMKGFFNKSLTGIRSLVNSQSKQIQRATGKPPKKILLVGGLGSSQYVYDVLNEQFDNRVLRPSDGWSAVARGAILRLLQENISSQTNLSQMQKTALAVLPDVVSRKSRYNYGIIVDHSAAHVVLEPQDKPYIDPEGVRRVSRMDWYLKKGDKVDKISRIPVSYNKFYRAPLPPKCTFKIMHNTDDEAPKRPDSKVLELCTIDCDWDKPIEQWKAVGEPSAGWRKHEDLELAMGFQGEPKWELRVGSKRAEHKFQVRVGPLSQEYHVGSNVWLILVFFFLILPRTFWKVFRKESILFNRAPLYTYSMSSAEDSKPFLADDADETGYDSPSSDRFTQHQKRPVNSAWRKYLWVVHAFFFALNLAFLTYNIGDVGEHIAPDQSVLKQAYSPARDAIRYTVKKEMAMLSDNLLIGPPTPEADQAWEELERPFMLRISKDEMDRMGKTSLALKDGSGYIGYLETFHMLHCIKSLWKSQHTDHYGSGHTTQPGHLSHCLNVLLQGIMCNADTMIGTYHWSEGGAIKGKEMKDLEVNRTGHRQCTDFSKLQSWANARALEFDIHDTDKFLRTLEPELEL
;
A
#
# COMPACT_ATOMS: atom_id res chain seq x y z
N MET A 1 -52.27 -48.16 42.06
CA MET A 1 -52.74 -46.79 41.78
C MET A 1 -51.48 -45.96 41.55
N SER A 2 -50.88 -46.05 40.36
CA SER A 2 -51.11 -45.17 39.18
C SER A 2 -50.69 -43.72 39.51
N ASP A 3 -49.40 -43.38 39.37
CA ASP A 3 -48.72 -42.88 38.15
C ASP A 3 -49.36 -41.62 37.55
N TYR A 4 -48.59 -40.53 37.52
CA TYR A 4 -48.76 -39.44 36.55
C TYR A 4 -47.38 -38.98 36.05
N SER A 5 -47.06 -39.47 34.86
CA SER A 5 -46.01 -39.01 33.96
C SER A 5 -46.66 -38.73 32.58
N ILE A 6 -46.28 -37.59 32.01
CA ILE A 6 -46.28 -37.14 30.59
C ILE A 6 -47.44 -37.57 29.66
N PRO A 7 -48.06 -36.62 28.93
CA PRO A 7 -48.62 -36.88 27.62
C PRO A 7 -47.78 -36.25 26.47
N VAL A 8 -47.69 -37.02 25.38
CA VAL A 8 -46.96 -36.75 24.14
C VAL A 8 -47.96 -36.46 23.00
N ARG A 9 -47.61 -35.47 22.14
CA ARG A 9 -47.98 -35.26 20.69
C ARG A 9 -49.36 -34.63 20.34
N PRO A 10 -49.47 -33.86 19.22
CA PRO A 10 -49.07 -34.29 17.86
C PRO A 10 -48.24 -33.31 17.00
N HIS A 11 -47.50 -33.93 16.08
CA HIS A 11 -46.85 -33.32 14.92
C HIS A 11 -47.87 -32.71 13.96
N LEU A 12 -47.65 -31.47 13.50
CA LEU A 12 -48.16 -30.97 12.22
C LEU A 12 -47.27 -29.83 11.69
N GLY A 13 -46.66 -30.05 10.52
CA GLY A 13 -46.22 -29.01 9.56
C GLY A 13 -44.93 -28.25 9.87
N LEU A 14 -43.79 -28.75 9.38
CA LEU A 14 -42.67 -27.87 9.02
C LEU A 14 -43.17 -26.92 7.92
N ALA A 15 -43.45 -25.67 8.28
CA ALA A 15 -43.23 -24.57 7.36
C ALA A 15 -41.72 -24.41 7.28
N THR A 16 -41.12 -24.87 6.18
CA THR A 16 -39.75 -24.58 5.83
C THR A 16 -39.56 -23.08 5.89
N ALA A 17 -38.89 -22.60 6.94
CA ALA A 17 -38.25 -21.30 6.90
C ALA A 17 -37.35 -21.33 5.67
N VAL A 18 -37.71 -20.50 4.71
CA VAL A 18 -36.95 -20.26 3.49
C VAL A 18 -35.54 -19.92 3.95
N ASP A 19 -34.56 -20.70 3.49
CA ASP A 19 -33.15 -20.42 3.68
C ASP A 19 -32.90 -18.95 3.30
N GLU A 20 -32.58 -18.12 4.28
CA GLU A 20 -31.89 -16.85 4.03
C GLU A 20 -30.49 -17.25 3.55
N GLU A 21 -30.37 -17.54 2.25
CA GLU A 21 -29.09 -17.70 1.56
C GLU A 21 -28.20 -16.50 1.94
N SER A 22 -27.15 -16.79 2.70
CA SER A 22 -26.20 -15.83 3.23
C SER A 22 -25.72 -14.89 2.13
N SER A 23 -25.91 -13.58 2.31
CA SER A 23 -25.18 -12.59 1.51
C SER A 23 -23.68 -12.88 1.66
N GLU A 24 -22.96 -13.20 0.58
CA GLU A 24 -21.53 -13.51 0.65
C GLU A 24 -20.77 -12.32 1.26
N ASN A 25 -20.48 -12.40 2.56
CA ASN A 25 -19.60 -11.49 3.25
C ASN A 25 -18.17 -11.84 2.82
N PHE A 26 -17.39 -10.85 2.40
CA PHE A 26 -16.02 -11.06 1.96
C PHE A 26 -15.12 -9.88 2.33
N VAL A 27 -13.81 -10.12 2.31
CA VAL A 27 -12.80 -9.07 2.46
C VAL A 27 -12.21 -8.77 1.08
N ALA A 28 -12.33 -7.50 0.67
CA ALA A 28 -11.69 -6.99 -0.53
C ALA A 28 -10.29 -6.49 -0.18
N ILE A 29 -9.27 -6.97 -0.88
CA ILE A 29 -7.87 -6.61 -0.66
C ILE A 29 -7.28 -6.06 -1.97
N GLY A 30 -6.80 -4.82 -1.96
CA GLY A 30 -6.15 -4.18 -3.09
C GLY A 30 -4.65 -4.06 -2.88
N ILE A 31 -3.85 -4.68 -3.75
CA ILE A 31 -2.38 -4.65 -3.72
C ILE A 31 -1.89 -3.74 -4.85
N ASP A 32 -1.27 -2.63 -4.49
CA ASP A 32 -0.43 -1.84 -5.38
C ASP A 32 0.99 -2.40 -5.35
N PHE A 33 1.34 -3.21 -6.34
CA PHE A 33 2.71 -3.68 -6.54
C PHE A 33 3.45 -2.67 -7.42
N GLY A 34 3.91 -1.55 -6.87
CA GLY A 34 4.57 -0.50 -7.65
C GLY A 34 6.05 -0.78 -7.95
N THR A 35 6.62 -0.03 -8.90
CA THR A 35 8.02 -0.23 -9.35
C THR A 35 9.06 0.12 -8.26
N THR A 36 8.73 1.11 -7.41
CA THR A 36 9.63 1.65 -6.38
C THR A 36 9.11 1.42 -4.97
N TYR A 37 7.80 1.49 -4.77
CA TYR A 37 7.10 1.24 -3.52
C TYR A 37 5.87 0.39 -3.83
N SER A 38 5.48 -0.44 -2.87
CA SER A 38 4.24 -1.20 -2.90
C SER A 38 3.39 -0.84 -1.67
N GLY A 39 2.09 -1.04 -1.76
CA GLY A 39 1.14 -0.79 -0.67
C GLY A 39 -0.06 -1.72 -0.75
N VAL A 40 -0.73 -1.94 0.38
CA VAL A 40 -1.92 -2.79 0.46
C VAL A 40 -3.01 -2.05 1.20
N SER A 41 -4.23 -2.11 0.66
CA SER A 41 -5.43 -1.62 1.31
C SER A 41 -6.45 -2.76 1.42
N TRP A 42 -7.41 -2.64 2.33
CA TRP A 42 -8.51 -3.61 2.47
C TRP A 42 -9.82 -2.97 2.93
N ALA A 43 -10.94 -3.66 2.69
CA ALA A 43 -12.26 -3.31 3.23
C ALA A 43 -13.16 -4.55 3.32
N ARG A 44 -14.14 -4.53 4.24
CA ARG A 44 -15.20 -5.56 4.29
C ARG A 44 -16.31 -5.21 3.31
N SER A 45 -16.91 -6.21 2.68
CA SER A 45 -18.08 -6.01 1.80
C SER A 45 -19.29 -5.39 2.51
N THR A 46 -19.37 -5.57 3.83
CA THR A 46 -20.38 -4.98 4.72
C THR A 46 -20.12 -3.50 5.05
N CYS A 47 -18.87 -3.04 4.99
CA CYS A 47 -18.46 -1.67 5.33
C CYS A 47 -17.67 -1.02 4.17
N PRO A 48 -18.27 -0.85 2.97
CA PRO A 48 -17.56 -0.41 1.77
C PRO A 48 -17.04 1.04 1.83
N LYS A 49 -17.37 1.79 2.89
CA LYS A 49 -16.85 3.14 3.14
C LYS A 49 -15.57 3.17 3.96
N GLU A 50 -15.23 2.07 4.64
CA GLU A 50 -14.05 1.96 5.50
C GLU A 50 -12.91 1.32 4.71
N LEU A 51 -12.21 2.15 3.95
CA LEU A 51 -11.02 1.75 3.21
C LEU A 51 -9.80 1.89 4.13
N ASN A 52 -9.23 0.76 4.53
CA ASN A 52 -8.12 0.70 5.46
C ASN A 52 -6.81 0.40 4.72
N GLU A 53 -5.67 0.83 5.30
CA GLU A 53 -4.33 0.58 4.77
C GLU A 53 -3.56 -0.37 5.68
N ILE A 54 -2.75 -1.24 5.09
CA ILE A 54 -1.81 -2.09 5.83
C ILE A 54 -0.57 -1.26 6.16
N SER A 55 -0.14 -1.34 7.41
CA SER A 55 1.06 -0.68 7.94
C SER A 55 1.89 -1.68 8.75
N GLY A 56 2.86 -1.19 9.52
CA GLY A 56 3.64 -2.06 10.42
C GLY A 56 4.61 -2.99 9.69
N TRP A 57 5.03 -2.62 8.48
CA TRP A 57 5.95 -3.40 7.65
C TRP A 57 7.24 -3.75 8.42
N PRO A 58 7.80 -4.97 8.25
CA PRO A 58 9.01 -5.37 8.95
C PRO A 58 10.15 -4.37 8.72
N SER A 59 10.68 -3.80 9.81
CA SER A 59 11.75 -2.81 9.75
C SER A 59 12.66 -2.86 10.97
N GLN A 60 13.94 -2.53 10.75
CA GLN A 60 14.88 -2.28 11.85
C GLN A 60 14.75 -0.86 12.43
N ASN A 61 14.05 0.04 11.74
CA ASN A 61 13.86 1.42 12.18
C ASN A 61 12.43 1.62 12.70
N PRO A 62 12.23 1.89 14.01
CA PRO A 62 10.91 2.09 14.59
C PRO A 62 10.09 3.21 13.93
N ARG A 63 10.75 4.18 13.29
CA ARG A 63 10.07 5.27 12.57
C ARG A 63 9.23 4.80 11.39
N ASN A 64 9.56 3.64 10.81
CA ASN A 64 8.85 3.10 9.65
C ASN A 64 7.57 2.34 10.04
N ARG A 65 7.26 2.19 11.34
CA ARG A 65 6.11 1.38 11.81
C ARG A 65 4.77 1.94 11.34
N LEU A 66 4.67 3.25 11.16
CA LEU A 66 3.46 3.93 10.69
C LEU A 66 3.42 4.11 9.17
N GLU A 67 4.45 3.65 8.44
CA GLU A 67 4.45 3.72 6.99
C GLU A 67 3.42 2.74 6.44
N THR A 68 2.59 3.23 5.53
CA THR A 68 1.56 2.47 4.83
C THR A 68 2.03 1.99 3.45
N GLN A 69 3.26 2.34 3.08
CA GLN A 69 4.00 1.82 1.94
C GLN A 69 5.25 1.07 2.38
N VAL A 70 5.70 0.15 1.52
CA VAL A 70 6.96 -0.58 1.68
C VAL A 70 7.81 -0.45 0.39
N PRO A 71 9.13 -0.20 0.47
CA PRO A 71 9.98 -0.18 -0.72
C PRO A 71 9.90 -1.49 -1.52
N THR A 72 9.84 -1.38 -2.85
CA THR A 72 9.90 -2.54 -3.76
C THR A 72 11.35 -2.98 -3.95
N LEU A 73 11.93 -3.50 -2.86
CA LEU A 73 13.29 -3.99 -2.77
C LEU A 73 13.28 -5.44 -2.28
N TYR A 74 14.07 -6.30 -2.92
CA TYR A 74 14.20 -7.71 -2.54
C TYR A 74 15.64 -8.19 -2.73
N ASP A 75 16.24 -8.72 -1.67
CA ASP A 75 17.56 -9.32 -1.75
C ASP A 75 17.45 -10.85 -1.86
N ILE A 76 17.92 -11.41 -2.98
CA ILE A 76 17.73 -12.83 -3.30
C ILE A 76 18.46 -13.74 -2.29
N ASN A 77 19.64 -13.31 -1.84
CA ASN A 77 20.54 -14.14 -1.04
C ASN A 77 20.06 -14.24 0.41
N THR A 78 19.70 -13.11 1.01
CA THR A 78 19.25 -13.01 2.40
C THR A 78 17.74 -13.13 2.56
N LYS A 79 16.97 -13.02 1.45
CA LYS A 79 15.50 -12.99 1.42
C LYS A 79 14.87 -11.83 2.20
N ARG A 80 15.67 -10.82 2.55
CA ARG A 80 15.20 -9.57 3.17
C ARG A 80 14.55 -8.70 2.10
N TRP A 81 13.59 -7.89 2.51
CA TRP A 81 12.77 -7.10 1.61
C TRP A 81 12.35 -5.78 2.25
N GLY A 82 11.87 -4.83 1.44
CA GLY A 82 11.29 -3.60 1.97
C GLY A 82 12.23 -2.84 2.89
N PHE A 83 11.74 -2.49 4.09
CA PHE A 83 12.51 -1.76 5.10
C PHE A 83 13.50 -2.64 5.89
N GLU A 84 13.56 -3.94 5.62
CA GLU A 84 14.63 -4.79 6.15
C GLU A 84 15.93 -4.62 5.34
N ILE A 85 15.88 -4.07 4.13
CA ILE A 85 17.10 -3.81 3.36
C ILE A 85 17.93 -2.74 4.06
N THR A 86 19.17 -3.07 4.41
CA THR A 86 20.12 -2.11 4.97
C THR A 86 20.99 -1.48 3.86
N PRO A 87 21.58 -0.29 4.08
CA PRO A 87 22.38 0.39 3.06
C PRO A 87 23.54 -0.44 2.49
N GLY A 88 24.12 -1.36 3.28
CA GLY A 88 25.22 -2.22 2.82
C GLY A 88 24.81 -3.39 1.91
N MET A 89 23.51 -3.56 1.66
CA MET A 89 23.00 -4.64 0.81
C MET A 89 22.83 -4.18 -0.64
N GLU A 90 22.80 -5.15 -1.55
CA GLU A 90 22.58 -4.93 -2.99
C GLU A 90 21.29 -5.62 -3.45
N PRO A 91 20.11 -5.13 -3.00
CA PRO A 91 18.84 -5.73 -3.38
C PRO A 91 18.55 -5.54 -4.87
N LEU A 92 17.70 -6.40 -5.41
CA LEU A 92 17.03 -6.14 -6.67
C LEU A 92 16.16 -4.89 -6.56
N ARG A 93 16.24 -4.05 -7.60
CA ARG A 93 15.41 -2.86 -7.79
C ARG A 93 14.73 -2.95 -9.15
N TRP A 94 13.51 -2.43 -9.25
CA TRP A 94 12.71 -2.38 -10.50
C TRP A 94 12.50 -3.73 -11.19
N PHE A 95 12.56 -4.82 -10.42
CA PHE A 95 12.35 -6.17 -10.95
C PHE A 95 10.90 -6.37 -11.46
N LYS A 96 9.94 -5.51 -11.09
CA LYS A 96 8.61 -5.42 -11.73
C LYS A 96 8.70 -5.29 -13.26
N LEU A 97 9.63 -4.48 -13.76
CA LEU A 97 9.79 -4.24 -15.19
C LEU A 97 10.48 -5.41 -15.93
N LEU A 98 11.05 -6.37 -15.21
CA LEU A 98 11.63 -7.58 -15.80
C LEU A 98 10.56 -8.59 -16.26
N LEU A 99 9.29 -8.36 -15.92
CA LEU A 99 8.17 -9.11 -16.50
C LEU A 99 7.88 -8.71 -17.95
N LEU A 100 8.46 -7.60 -18.44
CA LEU A 100 8.35 -7.17 -19.82
C LEU A 100 9.50 -7.75 -20.66
N ARG A 101 9.20 -8.08 -21.91
CA ARG A 101 10.20 -8.40 -22.94
C ARG A 101 10.99 -7.14 -23.27
N GLU A 102 12.24 -7.31 -23.70
CA GLU A 102 13.12 -6.18 -23.97
C GLU A 102 12.60 -5.27 -25.09
N ASP A 103 11.94 -5.83 -26.11
CA ASP A 103 11.38 -5.07 -27.24
C ASP A 103 10.20 -4.17 -26.84
N ASP A 104 9.51 -4.52 -25.75
CA ASP A 104 8.38 -3.75 -25.21
C ASP A 104 8.85 -2.61 -24.27
N ILE A 105 10.16 -2.55 -23.97
CA ILE A 105 10.78 -1.43 -23.27
C ILE A 105 11.26 -0.43 -24.33
N HIS A 106 10.32 0.39 -24.84
CA HIS A 106 10.46 1.21 -26.05
C HIS A 106 11.50 2.37 -26.01
N LYS A 107 12.50 2.35 -25.12
CA LYS A 107 13.63 3.29 -25.12
C LYS A 107 14.91 2.64 -24.61
N ASP A 108 16.00 2.78 -25.36
CA ASP A 108 17.33 2.31 -24.96
C ASP A 108 17.76 2.85 -23.60
N ASP A 109 17.43 4.11 -23.28
CA ASP A 109 17.69 4.75 -21.99
C ASP A 109 17.14 3.93 -20.80
N ILE A 110 16.04 3.20 -21.00
CA ILE A 110 15.34 2.47 -19.95
C ILE A 110 15.75 1.00 -19.99
N ARG A 111 15.85 0.43 -21.19
CA ARG A 111 16.40 -0.92 -21.39
C ARG A 111 17.80 -1.06 -20.79
N ASN A 112 18.60 0.00 -20.86
CA ASN A 112 19.97 0.07 -20.36
C ASN A 112 20.09 0.80 -19.02
N ALA A 113 18.97 1.06 -18.33
CA ALA A 113 19.00 1.68 -17.01
C ALA A 113 19.91 0.87 -16.06
N PRO A 114 20.81 1.51 -15.30
CA PRO A 114 21.74 0.83 -14.39
C PRO A 114 21.03 -0.13 -13.44
N GLN A 115 19.87 0.26 -12.92
CA GLN A 115 19.05 -0.53 -11.99
C GLN A 115 18.55 -1.82 -12.64
N LEU A 116 18.04 -1.75 -13.88
CA LEU A 116 17.55 -2.91 -14.62
C LEU A 116 18.69 -3.84 -15.03
N ARG A 117 19.82 -3.27 -15.47
CA ARG A 117 21.02 -4.04 -15.79
C ARG A 117 21.55 -4.78 -14.56
N GLN A 118 21.60 -4.10 -13.41
CA GLN A 118 22.01 -4.71 -12.15
C GLN A 118 21.03 -5.82 -11.74
N ALA A 119 19.72 -5.60 -11.86
CA ALA A 119 18.73 -6.61 -11.52
C ALA A 119 18.87 -7.88 -12.40
N ARG A 120 19.09 -7.71 -13.72
CA ARG A 120 19.39 -8.83 -14.63
C ARG A 120 20.69 -9.54 -14.25
N LEU A 121 21.74 -8.79 -13.89
CA LEU A 121 23.02 -9.35 -13.48
C LEU A 121 22.88 -10.19 -12.20
N LEU A 122 22.25 -9.63 -11.16
CA LEU A 122 22.01 -10.31 -9.89
C LEU A 122 21.18 -11.58 -10.07
N LEU A 123 20.16 -11.56 -10.94
CA LEU A 123 19.40 -12.76 -11.31
C LEU A 123 20.27 -13.81 -12.00
N SER A 124 21.08 -13.41 -12.98
CA SER A 124 21.95 -14.33 -13.73
C SER A 124 23.04 -14.98 -12.87
N GLN A 125 23.48 -14.28 -11.83
CA GLN A 125 24.51 -14.73 -10.89
C GLN A 125 23.91 -15.44 -9.66
N SER A 126 22.58 -15.42 -9.51
CA SER A 126 21.93 -16.02 -8.36
C SER A 126 22.15 -17.54 -8.32
N PRO A 127 22.61 -18.11 -7.19
CA PRO A 127 22.77 -19.55 -7.03
C PRO A 127 21.47 -20.34 -7.26
N SER A 128 20.33 -19.71 -6.97
CA SER A 128 19.00 -20.31 -7.09
C SER A 128 18.42 -20.30 -8.50
N LYS A 129 19.08 -19.67 -9.49
CA LYS A 129 18.62 -19.53 -10.88
C LYS A 129 17.15 -19.06 -11.00
N MET A 130 16.74 -18.15 -10.13
CA MET A 130 15.38 -17.62 -10.14
C MET A 130 15.08 -16.86 -11.44
N THR A 131 13.86 -17.05 -11.96
CA THR A 131 13.34 -16.23 -13.07
C THR A 131 12.78 -14.90 -12.55
N PRO A 132 12.54 -13.90 -13.42
CA PRO A 132 11.83 -12.68 -13.03
C PRO A 132 10.50 -12.93 -12.33
N VAL A 133 9.76 -13.96 -12.77
CA VAL A 133 8.46 -14.34 -12.17
C VAL A 133 8.64 -14.87 -10.76
N ASP A 134 9.66 -15.70 -10.53
CA ASP A 134 9.94 -16.27 -9.21
C ASP A 134 10.31 -15.19 -8.20
N VAL A 135 11.09 -14.18 -8.62
CA VAL A 135 11.44 -13.06 -7.74
C VAL A 135 10.23 -12.20 -7.43
N VAL A 136 9.40 -11.87 -8.43
CA VAL A 136 8.16 -11.12 -8.19
C VAL A 136 7.26 -11.92 -7.24
N GLY A 137 7.13 -13.23 -7.45
CA GLY A 137 6.37 -14.11 -6.57
C GLY A 137 6.93 -14.17 -5.15
N ALA A 138 8.26 -14.23 -4.98
CA ALA A 138 8.90 -14.23 -3.68
C ALA A 138 8.71 -12.91 -2.92
N TYR A 139 8.78 -11.76 -3.61
CA TYR A 139 8.48 -10.47 -3.02
C TYR A 139 6.99 -10.33 -2.66
N LEU A 140 6.10 -10.69 -3.59
CA LEU A 140 4.65 -10.67 -3.34
C LEU A 140 4.26 -11.63 -2.21
N LYS A 141 4.96 -12.76 -2.04
CA LYS A 141 4.78 -13.64 -0.89
C LYS A 141 5.00 -12.89 0.42
N LYS A 142 6.07 -12.10 0.51
CA LYS A 142 6.36 -11.31 1.70
C LYS A 142 5.29 -10.26 2.00
N VAL A 143 4.83 -9.57 0.96
CA VAL A 143 3.71 -8.62 1.06
C VAL A 143 2.42 -9.33 1.52
N TRP A 144 2.13 -10.49 0.94
CA TRP A 144 0.95 -11.28 1.23
C TRP A 144 0.96 -11.86 2.64
N ASP A 145 2.06 -12.51 3.05
CA ASP A 145 2.22 -13.08 4.38
C ASP A 145 2.02 -11.99 5.45
N HIS A 146 2.66 -10.83 5.31
CA HIS A 146 2.47 -9.70 6.23
C HIS A 146 1.02 -9.20 6.25
N THR A 147 0.39 -9.09 5.08
CA THR A 147 -1.01 -8.66 4.97
C THR A 147 -1.93 -9.65 5.67
N TYR A 148 -1.75 -10.94 5.38
CA TYR A 148 -2.57 -12.03 5.91
C TYR A 148 -2.45 -12.12 7.42
N ASP A 149 -1.22 -12.10 7.95
CA ASP A 149 -0.95 -12.09 9.39
C ASP A 149 -1.58 -10.86 10.06
N THR A 150 -1.39 -9.68 9.48
CA THR A 150 -1.95 -8.43 10.01
C THR A 150 -3.47 -8.49 10.08
N LEU A 151 -4.13 -8.94 9.01
CA LEU A 151 -5.59 -9.08 9.00
C LEU A 151 -6.07 -10.17 9.97
N GLY A 152 -5.33 -11.26 10.12
CA GLY A 152 -5.63 -12.32 11.10
C GLY A 152 -5.58 -11.84 12.55
N THR A 153 -4.84 -10.77 12.86
CA THR A 153 -4.91 -10.12 14.19
C THR A 153 -6.14 -9.23 14.39
N MET A 154 -6.79 -8.81 13.30
CA MET A 154 -7.91 -7.85 13.30
C MET A 154 -9.26 -8.54 13.12
N MET A 155 -9.30 -9.71 12.48
CA MET A 155 -10.51 -10.48 12.21
C MET A 155 -10.20 -11.96 11.97
N ASP A 156 -11.22 -12.81 12.09
CA ASP A 156 -11.16 -14.25 11.75
C ASP A 156 -11.09 -14.44 10.23
N ILE A 157 -9.96 -14.04 9.63
CA ILE A 157 -9.79 -14.02 8.18
C ILE A 157 -9.92 -15.42 7.59
N GLU A 158 -9.54 -16.47 8.32
CA GLU A 158 -9.64 -17.90 7.94
C GLU A 158 -11.03 -18.30 7.46
N ASP A 159 -12.07 -17.77 8.11
CA ASP A 159 -13.47 -18.10 7.82
C ASP A 159 -14.15 -17.10 6.87
N LEU A 160 -13.38 -16.15 6.29
CA LEU A 160 -13.89 -15.13 5.37
C LEU A 160 -13.37 -15.30 3.93
N PRO A 161 -14.27 -15.35 2.93
CA PRO A 161 -13.89 -15.30 1.53
C PRO A 161 -13.04 -14.07 1.21
N LEU A 162 -11.97 -14.25 0.43
CA LEU A 162 -11.06 -13.18 0.03
C LEU A 162 -11.22 -12.88 -1.45
N ARG A 163 -11.42 -11.61 -1.76
CA ARG A 163 -11.39 -11.07 -3.12
C ARG A 163 -10.16 -10.18 -3.21
N VAL A 164 -9.16 -10.58 -3.99
CA VAL A 164 -7.87 -9.87 -4.10
C VAL A 164 -7.75 -9.23 -5.47
N ALA A 165 -7.22 -8.01 -5.52
CA ALA A 165 -6.88 -7.32 -6.74
C ALA A 165 -5.40 -6.91 -6.71
N ILE A 166 -4.65 -7.24 -7.75
CA ILE A 166 -3.29 -6.71 -7.96
C ILE A 166 -3.35 -5.68 -9.08
N THR A 167 -2.81 -4.49 -8.83
CA THR A 167 -2.79 -3.45 -9.85
C THR A 167 -1.63 -3.60 -10.84
N ILE A 168 -1.89 -3.23 -12.09
CA ILE A 168 -0.94 -3.31 -13.20
C ILE A 168 -0.98 -2.03 -14.07
N PRO A 169 0.14 -1.63 -14.71
CA PRO A 169 0.13 -0.48 -15.62
C PRO A 169 -0.79 -0.72 -16.82
N ALA A 170 -1.42 0.34 -17.33
CA ALA A 170 -2.40 0.22 -18.42
C ALA A 170 -1.77 -0.25 -19.74
N ILE A 171 -0.48 0.03 -19.93
CA ILE A 171 0.29 -0.35 -21.12
C ILE A 171 0.77 -1.81 -21.12
N TRP A 172 0.52 -2.58 -20.05
CA TRP A 172 1.07 -3.93 -19.95
C TRP A 172 0.42 -4.92 -20.93
N PRO A 173 1.24 -5.60 -21.76
CA PRO A 173 0.75 -6.58 -22.71
C PRO A 173 0.19 -7.82 -22.01
N ALA A 174 -0.69 -8.56 -22.70
CA ALA A 174 -1.36 -9.74 -22.16
C ALA A 174 -0.42 -10.79 -21.55
N TYR A 175 0.77 -10.99 -22.11
CA TYR A 175 1.74 -11.94 -21.53
C TYR A 175 2.24 -11.48 -20.15
N ALA A 176 2.49 -10.18 -19.95
CA ALA A 176 2.97 -9.63 -18.68
C ALA A 176 1.91 -9.78 -17.58
N GLN A 177 0.63 -9.61 -17.94
CA GLN A 177 -0.50 -9.88 -17.05
C GLN A 177 -0.56 -11.35 -16.63
N SER A 178 -0.27 -12.27 -17.56
CA SER A 178 -0.22 -13.69 -17.25
C SER A 178 0.95 -14.05 -16.33
N LEU A 179 2.12 -13.44 -16.54
CA LEU A 179 3.27 -13.59 -15.65
C LEU A 179 2.97 -13.04 -14.24
N MET A 180 2.23 -11.93 -14.13
CA MET A 180 1.77 -11.41 -12.84
C MET A 180 0.86 -12.40 -12.11
N ARG A 181 -0.11 -13.02 -12.80
CA ARG A 181 -0.96 -14.07 -12.20
C ARG A 181 -0.12 -15.27 -11.74
N GLN A 182 0.89 -15.66 -12.51
CA GLN A 182 1.81 -16.73 -12.12
C GLN A 182 2.60 -16.34 -10.86
N ALA A 183 3.10 -15.11 -10.77
CA ALA A 183 3.78 -14.61 -9.58
C ALA A 183 2.86 -14.59 -8.35
N ALA A 184 1.60 -14.20 -8.51
CA ALA A 184 0.60 -14.24 -7.44
C ALA A 184 0.31 -15.67 -6.93
N ARG A 185 0.30 -16.67 -7.83
CA ARG A 185 0.22 -18.09 -7.44
C ARG A 185 1.44 -18.54 -6.65
N ILE A 186 2.65 -18.18 -7.10
CA ILE A 186 3.90 -18.47 -6.37
C ILE A 186 3.88 -17.80 -4.99
N ALA A 187 3.29 -16.61 -4.88
CA ALA A 187 3.14 -15.90 -3.61
C ALA A 187 2.18 -16.58 -2.62
N GLY A 188 1.35 -17.50 -3.09
CA GLY A 188 0.33 -18.17 -2.29
C GLY A 188 -0.96 -17.36 -2.13
N ILE A 189 -1.14 -16.27 -2.87
CA ILE A 189 -2.32 -15.38 -2.80
C ILE A 189 -3.60 -16.14 -3.18
N THR A 190 -3.52 -17.03 -4.17
CA THR A 190 -4.65 -17.84 -4.65
C THR A 190 -4.57 -19.27 -4.15
N SER A 191 -3.99 -19.50 -2.97
CA SER A 191 -3.96 -20.85 -2.37
C SER A 191 -5.36 -21.27 -1.95
N ASN A 192 -5.62 -22.58 -2.00
CA ASN A 192 -6.90 -23.13 -1.52
C ASN A 192 -6.99 -22.98 0.00
N ARG A 193 -8.18 -22.61 0.46
CA ARG A 193 -8.55 -22.46 1.87
C ARG A 193 -9.82 -23.27 2.13
N ASP A 194 -10.09 -23.64 3.37
CA ASP A 194 -11.19 -24.55 3.71
C ASP A 194 -12.57 -24.03 3.30
N ILE A 195 -12.72 -22.69 3.29
CA ILE A 195 -13.93 -21.98 2.87
C ILE A 195 -14.03 -21.70 1.36
N GLY A 196 -13.07 -22.18 0.56
CA GLY A 196 -13.04 -22.02 -0.90
C GLY A 196 -11.85 -21.22 -1.43
N GLU A 197 -11.85 -20.98 -2.75
CA GLU A 197 -10.76 -20.31 -3.44
C GLU A 197 -10.75 -18.80 -3.20
N THR A 198 -9.57 -18.24 -2.91
CA THR A 198 -9.34 -16.79 -2.98
C THR A 198 -9.31 -16.36 -4.45
N THR A 199 -10.15 -15.40 -4.84
CA THR A 199 -10.15 -14.90 -6.22
C THR A 199 -9.15 -13.78 -6.43
N LEU A 200 -8.57 -13.73 -7.61
CA LEU A 200 -7.60 -12.70 -8.01
C LEU A 200 -8.05 -12.01 -9.31
N ASP A 201 -8.23 -10.69 -9.23
CA ASP A 201 -8.44 -9.81 -10.38
C ASP A 201 -7.20 -8.94 -10.64
N LEU A 202 -6.95 -8.59 -11.90
CA LEU A 202 -5.96 -7.57 -12.24
C LEU A 202 -6.68 -6.27 -12.56
N VAL A 203 -6.27 -5.18 -11.92
CA VAL A 203 -6.90 -3.87 -12.08
C VAL A 203 -5.88 -2.89 -12.68
N GLN A 204 -6.30 -2.07 -13.65
CA GLN A 204 -5.38 -1.08 -14.19
C GLN A 204 -5.13 0.04 -13.17
N GLU A 205 -3.86 0.37 -12.93
CA GLU A 205 -3.42 1.42 -12.00
C GLU A 205 -4.19 2.76 -12.19
N PRO A 206 -4.26 3.35 -13.41
CA PRO A 206 -4.94 4.63 -13.59
C PRO A 206 -6.46 4.54 -13.44
N GLU A 207 -7.06 3.36 -13.68
CA GLU A 207 -8.49 3.12 -13.41
C GLU A 207 -8.76 3.04 -11.91
N ALA A 208 -7.94 2.29 -11.18
CA ALA A 208 -8.03 2.19 -9.74
C ALA A 208 -7.92 3.60 -9.13
N ALA A 209 -6.90 4.36 -9.53
CA ALA A 209 -6.73 5.72 -9.06
C ALA A 209 -7.93 6.64 -9.40
N ALA A 210 -8.59 6.42 -10.54
CA ALA A 210 -9.84 7.11 -10.87
C ALA A 210 -10.94 6.77 -9.88
N LEU A 211 -11.22 5.48 -9.65
CA LEU A 211 -12.26 5.03 -8.71
C LEU A 211 -12.04 5.60 -7.30
N ALA A 212 -10.81 5.57 -6.79
CA ALA A 212 -10.51 6.12 -5.47
C ALA A 212 -10.69 7.65 -5.39
N SER A 213 -10.23 8.38 -6.42
CA SER A 213 -10.40 9.84 -6.47
C SER A 213 -11.87 10.22 -6.51
N LEU A 214 -12.71 9.40 -7.16
CA LEU A 214 -14.14 9.65 -7.31
C LEU A 214 -14.96 9.19 -6.13
N PHE A 215 -14.51 8.17 -5.39
CA PHE A 215 -15.14 7.82 -4.13
C PHE A 215 -15.13 9.00 -3.14
N GLN A 216 -14.14 9.88 -3.28
CA GLN A 216 -14.04 11.15 -2.57
C GLN A 216 -14.75 12.31 -3.28
N HIS A 217 -15.80 12.06 -4.09
CA HIS A 217 -16.45 13.06 -4.98
C HIS A 217 -16.84 14.39 -4.31
N SER A 218 -17.13 14.41 -3.00
CA SER A 218 -17.32 15.65 -2.24
C SER A 218 -16.14 16.62 -2.36
N SER A 219 -14.95 16.12 -2.69
CA SER A 219 -13.71 16.87 -2.93
C SER A 219 -13.63 17.49 -4.32
N PHE A 220 -14.50 17.09 -5.27
CA PHE A 220 -14.43 17.51 -6.68
C PHE A 220 -15.80 17.92 -7.28
N PRO A 221 -16.54 18.87 -6.68
CA PRO A 221 -17.87 19.31 -7.16
C PRO A 221 -17.84 19.98 -8.55
N GLU A 222 -16.64 20.21 -9.09
CA GLU A 222 -16.39 20.91 -10.35
C GLU A 222 -16.56 20.01 -11.59
N ILE A 223 -16.60 18.69 -11.41
CA ILE A 223 -16.74 17.72 -12.51
C ILE A 223 -18.20 17.27 -12.60
N LYS A 224 -18.89 17.71 -13.67
CA LYS A 224 -20.33 17.46 -13.86
C LYS A 224 -20.62 16.40 -14.93
N PRO A 225 -21.86 15.88 -15.02
CA PRO A 225 -22.30 15.02 -16.11
C PRO A 225 -22.01 15.63 -17.48
N ASN A 226 -21.59 14.78 -18.41
CA ASN A 226 -21.13 15.12 -19.76
C ASN A 226 -19.82 15.93 -19.81
N GLU A 227 -19.12 16.13 -18.69
CA GLU A 227 -17.76 16.63 -18.68
C GLU A 227 -16.77 15.46 -18.62
N SER A 228 -15.60 15.69 -19.24
CA SER A 228 -14.50 14.72 -19.24
C SER A 228 -13.34 15.19 -18.38
N PHE A 229 -12.61 14.25 -17.79
CA PHE A 229 -11.38 14.53 -17.05
C PHE A 229 -10.32 13.47 -17.34
N ILE A 230 -9.07 13.82 -17.10
CA ILE A 230 -7.93 12.91 -17.21
C ILE A 230 -7.52 12.51 -15.79
N VAL A 231 -7.20 11.24 -15.59
CA VAL A 231 -6.45 10.76 -14.42
C VAL A 231 -5.03 10.48 -14.91
N CYS A 232 -4.05 11.12 -14.28
CA CYS A 232 -2.63 11.00 -14.57
C CYS A 232 -1.94 10.40 -13.35
N ASP A 233 -1.74 9.09 -13.38
CA ASP A 233 -0.96 8.37 -12.38
C ASP A 233 0.53 8.52 -12.70
N ALA A 234 1.20 9.38 -11.94
CA ALA A 234 2.63 9.58 -12.03
C ALA A 234 3.32 8.81 -10.89
N GLY A 235 3.84 7.63 -11.22
CA GLY A 235 4.52 6.74 -10.27
C GLY A 235 6.05 6.87 -10.30
N GLY A 236 6.72 5.92 -9.62
CA GLY A 236 8.18 5.84 -9.61
C GLY A 236 8.80 5.33 -10.91
N GLY A 237 8.12 4.41 -11.59
CA GLY A 237 8.58 3.79 -12.85
C GLY A 237 7.79 4.27 -14.07
N THR A 238 6.47 4.13 -14.02
CA THR A 238 5.55 4.48 -15.09
C THR A 238 4.82 5.79 -14.81
N VAL A 239 4.35 6.41 -15.88
CA VAL A 239 3.32 7.44 -15.87
C VAL A 239 2.21 6.93 -16.77
N ASP A 240 1.01 6.80 -16.25
CA ASP A 240 -0.15 6.27 -16.95
C ASP A 240 -1.26 7.33 -16.95
N VAL A 241 -1.94 7.50 -18.10
CA VAL A 241 -3.07 8.40 -18.25
C VAL A 241 -4.30 7.64 -18.72
N ILE A 242 -5.44 7.96 -18.14
CA ILE A 242 -6.75 7.49 -18.61
C ILE A 242 -7.74 8.65 -18.55
N SER A 243 -8.86 8.53 -19.24
CA SER A 243 -9.84 9.60 -19.31
C SER A 243 -11.25 9.08 -19.28
N TYR A 244 -12.11 9.78 -18.54
CA TYR A 244 -13.50 9.40 -18.34
C TYR A 244 -14.43 10.58 -18.60
N THR A 245 -15.63 10.28 -19.09
CA THR A 245 -16.78 11.18 -19.11
C THR A 245 -17.73 10.75 -18.01
N VAL A 246 -18.17 11.70 -17.20
CA VAL A 246 -19.18 11.45 -16.16
C VAL A 246 -20.55 11.29 -16.83
N THR A 247 -21.22 10.16 -16.64
CA THR A 247 -22.57 9.92 -17.18
C THR A 247 -23.66 10.15 -16.15
N SER A 248 -23.35 9.96 -14.86
CA SER A 248 -24.27 10.20 -13.75
C SER A 248 -23.48 10.56 -12.49
N GLU A 249 -24.02 11.47 -11.67
CA GLU A 249 -23.46 11.80 -10.36
C GLU A 249 -23.97 10.88 -9.24
N ARG A 250 -25.20 10.35 -9.37
CA ARG A 250 -25.85 9.53 -8.33
C ARG A 250 -26.66 8.38 -8.95
N PRO A 251 -26.15 7.13 -8.89
CA PRO A 251 -24.80 6.75 -8.48
C PRO A 251 -23.75 7.33 -9.45
N PHE A 252 -22.51 7.46 -8.98
CA PHE A 252 -21.44 8.05 -9.78
C PHE A 252 -20.99 7.07 -10.87
N LYS A 253 -21.26 7.39 -12.14
CA LYS A 253 -21.00 6.51 -13.27
C LYS A 253 -20.11 7.18 -14.30
N LEU A 254 -19.20 6.39 -14.85
CA LEU A 254 -18.21 6.82 -15.82
C LEU A 254 -18.22 5.97 -17.07
N GLU A 255 -17.93 6.62 -18.19
CA GLU A 255 -17.56 5.96 -19.43
C GLU A 255 -16.15 6.37 -19.81
N GLU A 256 -15.33 5.40 -20.20
CA GLU A 256 -14.01 5.72 -20.72
C GLU A 256 -14.11 6.50 -22.04
N CYS A 257 -13.52 7.71 -22.09
CA CYS A 257 -13.58 8.58 -23.27
C CYS A 257 -12.82 7.99 -24.46
N VAL A 258 -11.53 7.73 -24.22
CA VAL A 258 -10.55 7.24 -25.20
C VAL A 258 -9.61 6.31 -24.44
N PRO A 259 -8.98 5.35 -25.13
CA PRO A 259 -8.04 4.44 -24.50
C PRO A 259 -6.97 5.20 -23.69
N GLY A 260 -6.69 4.70 -22.49
CA GLY A 260 -5.54 5.14 -21.71
C GLY A 260 -4.22 4.84 -22.41
N ASP A 261 -3.18 5.60 -22.04
CA ASP A 261 -1.82 5.51 -22.57
C ASP A 261 -0.82 5.60 -21.41
N GLY A 262 0.44 5.24 -21.62
CA GLY A 262 1.44 5.27 -20.57
C GLY A 262 2.87 5.27 -21.10
N LYS A 263 3.80 5.71 -20.25
CA LYS A 263 5.23 5.77 -20.57
C LYS A 263 6.06 5.45 -19.34
N LEU A 264 7.24 4.91 -19.57
CA LEU A 264 8.28 4.78 -18.55
C LEU A 264 8.96 6.14 -18.31
N ALA A 265 8.22 7.05 -17.67
CA ALA A 265 8.60 8.43 -17.42
C ALA A 265 8.48 8.84 -15.93
N GLY A 266 8.48 7.85 -15.03
CA GLY A 266 8.30 8.07 -13.59
C GLY A 266 9.46 8.80 -12.90
N ALA A 267 9.43 8.80 -11.57
CA ALA A 267 10.43 9.48 -10.73
C ALA A 267 11.88 9.00 -10.96
N PHE A 268 12.05 7.80 -11.51
CA PHE A 268 13.37 7.25 -11.73
C PHE A 268 14.28 8.07 -12.64
N HIS A 269 13.74 8.83 -13.61
CA HIS A 269 14.56 9.71 -14.44
C HIS A 269 15.19 10.83 -13.61
N ILE A 270 14.50 11.26 -12.55
CA ILE A 270 14.99 12.26 -11.61
C ILE A 270 16.19 11.69 -10.86
N ASP A 271 16.07 10.45 -10.39
CA ASP A 271 17.14 9.76 -9.66
C ASP A 271 18.34 9.52 -10.57
N GLN A 272 18.14 9.05 -11.80
CA GLN A 272 19.21 8.88 -12.77
C GLN A 272 19.91 10.20 -13.14
N ALA A 273 19.16 11.29 -13.28
CA ALA A 273 19.73 12.60 -13.57
C ALA A 273 20.58 13.11 -12.41
N PHE A 274 20.13 12.91 -11.17
CA PHE A 274 20.89 13.23 -9.97
C PHE A 274 22.14 12.35 -9.81
N GLU A 275 22.03 11.03 -10.00
CA GLU A 275 23.18 10.12 -9.92
C GLU A 275 24.24 10.45 -10.99
N ALA A 276 23.81 10.75 -12.22
CA ALA A 276 24.72 11.19 -13.29
C ALA A 276 25.39 12.52 -12.92
N HIS A 277 24.65 13.44 -12.30
CA HIS A 277 25.17 14.69 -11.79
C HIS A 277 26.24 14.47 -10.72
N LEU A 278 25.98 13.61 -9.73
CA LEU A 278 26.93 13.25 -8.69
C LEU A 278 28.23 12.67 -9.26
N ARG A 279 28.13 11.72 -10.19
CA ARG A 279 29.30 11.08 -10.83
C ARG A 279 30.07 12.03 -11.75
N GLY A 280 29.41 13.04 -12.30
CA GLY A 280 30.02 14.08 -13.12
C GLY A 280 30.80 15.14 -12.32
N LYS A 281 30.60 15.26 -11.01
CA LYS A 281 31.33 16.22 -10.17
C LYS A 281 32.75 15.69 -9.92
N SER A 282 33.72 16.17 -10.69
CA SER A 282 35.14 15.80 -10.60
C SER A 282 35.79 15.97 -9.22
N LYS A 283 35.21 16.78 -8.34
CA LYS A 283 35.67 17.00 -6.96
C LYS A 283 35.17 15.94 -5.97
N LEU A 284 34.17 15.14 -6.36
CA LEU A 284 33.61 14.06 -5.56
C LEU A 284 34.07 12.71 -6.09
N LYS A 285 34.62 11.89 -5.19
CA LYS A 285 35.03 10.51 -5.44
C LYS A 285 33.88 9.53 -5.13
N ILE A 286 32.70 9.78 -5.71
CA ILE A 286 31.50 8.98 -5.48
C ILE A 286 31.73 7.50 -5.80
N ASN A 287 32.47 7.21 -6.89
CA ASN A 287 32.79 5.84 -7.30
C ASN A 287 33.76 5.12 -6.34
N SER A 288 34.36 5.83 -5.39
CA SER A 288 35.29 5.27 -4.41
C SER A 288 34.64 5.03 -3.04
N LEU A 289 33.36 5.38 -2.88
CA LEU A 289 32.62 5.13 -1.65
C LEU A 289 32.30 3.65 -1.48
N GLU A 290 32.21 3.22 -0.23
CA GLU A 290 31.59 1.93 0.08
C GLU A 290 30.10 1.97 -0.30
N THR A 291 29.56 0.83 -0.76
CA THR A 291 28.16 0.71 -1.17
C THR A 291 27.20 1.16 -0.06
N SER A 292 27.52 0.84 1.20
CA SER A 292 26.77 1.25 2.40
C SER A 292 26.71 2.77 2.55
N GLU A 293 27.85 3.45 2.48
CA GLU A 293 27.97 4.91 2.60
C GLU A 293 27.22 5.62 1.47
N TYR A 294 27.35 5.13 0.23
CA TYR A 294 26.64 5.67 -0.91
C TYR A 294 25.12 5.53 -0.74
N ASN A 295 24.64 4.32 -0.43
CA ASN A 295 23.20 4.06 -0.30
C ASN A 295 22.59 4.84 0.88
N ASP A 296 23.29 4.99 1.99
CA ASP A 296 22.82 5.78 3.14
C ASP A 296 22.70 7.26 2.79
N PHE A 297 23.70 7.80 2.07
CA PHE A 297 23.67 9.17 1.55
C PHE A 297 22.50 9.40 0.59
N ILE A 298 22.33 8.54 -0.42
CA ILE A 298 21.23 8.64 -1.37
C ILE A 298 19.88 8.55 -0.65
N GLN A 299 19.72 7.61 0.28
CA GLN A 299 18.45 7.44 0.98
C GLN A 299 18.08 8.65 1.84
N LYS A 300 19.02 9.19 2.61
CA LYS A 300 18.75 10.27 3.57
C LYS A 300 18.71 11.65 2.93
N GLU A 301 19.77 12.01 2.20
CA GLU A 301 19.95 13.37 1.70
C GLU A 301 19.13 13.62 0.42
N TRP A 302 18.99 12.60 -0.43
CA TRP A 302 18.31 12.73 -1.72
C TRP A 302 16.86 12.22 -1.67
N GLU A 303 16.65 10.92 -1.42
CA GLU A 303 15.34 10.26 -1.53
C GLU A 303 14.32 10.75 -0.51
N LEU A 304 14.71 10.84 0.77
CA LEU A 304 13.87 11.34 1.86
C LEU A 304 14.03 12.85 2.10
N GLY A 305 15.09 13.45 1.56
CA GLY A 305 15.41 14.86 1.69
C GLY A 305 15.05 15.66 0.45
N ALA A 306 16.09 16.10 -0.27
CA ALA A 306 16.00 17.14 -1.29
C ALA A 306 14.98 16.86 -2.42
N LYS A 307 14.80 15.59 -2.83
CA LYS A 307 13.85 15.24 -3.90
C LYS A 307 12.40 15.46 -3.49
N ARG A 308 12.02 15.03 -2.28
CA ARG A 308 10.62 15.06 -1.79
C ARG A 308 10.19 16.46 -1.32
N THR A 309 11.12 17.26 -0.81
CA THR A 309 10.83 18.60 -0.27
C THR A 309 10.84 19.70 -1.34
N PHE A 310 11.23 19.38 -2.58
CA PHE A 310 11.34 20.37 -3.65
C PHE A 310 9.98 20.88 -4.14
N SER A 311 9.84 22.21 -4.22
CA SER A 311 8.66 22.94 -4.75
C SER A 311 9.08 24.20 -5.52
N ASN A 312 8.14 24.94 -6.13
CA ASN A 312 8.47 26.23 -6.78
C ASN A 312 8.59 27.41 -5.80
N ALA A 313 7.95 27.37 -4.64
CA ALA A 313 7.84 28.51 -3.72
C ALA A 313 8.77 28.39 -2.49
N GLY A 314 9.35 29.51 -2.06
CA GLY A 314 10.09 29.61 -0.79
C GLY A 314 11.38 28.80 -0.70
N GLN A 315 11.95 28.38 -1.85
CA GLN A 315 13.13 27.52 -1.86
C GLN A 315 14.43 28.29 -1.65
N PRO A 316 15.43 27.67 -0.99
CA PRO A 316 16.78 28.24 -0.92
C PRO A 316 17.43 28.28 -2.30
N GLU A 317 18.35 29.22 -2.51
CA GLU A 317 19.13 29.31 -3.76
C GLU A 317 19.94 28.03 -4.04
N PHE A 318 20.35 27.35 -2.97
CA PHE A 318 21.11 26.10 -3.00
C PHE A 318 20.55 25.06 -2.01
N PHE A 319 20.48 23.81 -2.47
CA PHE A 319 20.29 22.63 -1.63
C PHE A 319 21.65 22.08 -1.25
N ASN A 320 21.99 22.16 0.04
CA ASN A 320 23.27 21.67 0.56
C ASN A 320 23.09 20.24 1.06
N LEU A 321 23.56 19.28 0.26
CA LEU A 321 23.60 17.87 0.62
C LEU A 321 24.94 17.56 1.28
N HIS A 322 24.97 16.54 2.13
CA HIS A 322 26.17 16.16 2.88
C HIS A 322 26.71 14.79 2.45
N PRO A 323 27.47 14.72 1.34
CA PRO A 323 28.19 13.50 0.98
C PRO A 323 29.09 13.00 2.13
N PRO A 324 29.26 11.68 2.27
CA PRO A 324 30.09 11.12 3.32
C PRO A 324 31.55 11.57 3.17
N PRO A 325 32.35 11.63 4.25
CA PRO A 325 33.73 12.12 4.19
C PRO A 325 34.63 11.40 3.17
N GLY A 326 34.36 10.11 2.90
CA GLY A 326 35.05 9.31 1.88
C GLY A 326 34.87 9.84 0.45
N ALA A 327 33.84 10.65 0.21
CA ALA A 327 33.55 11.24 -1.10
C ALA A 327 34.53 12.37 -1.44
N TYR A 328 35.26 12.91 -0.46
CA TYR A 328 36.16 14.04 -0.64
C TYR A 328 37.62 13.62 -0.64
N GLY A 329 38.43 14.26 -1.49
CA GLY A 329 39.89 14.10 -1.42
C GLY A 329 40.46 14.63 -0.11
N THR A 330 41.63 14.12 0.31
CA THR A 330 42.28 14.44 1.60
C THR A 330 42.38 15.94 1.88
N MET A 331 42.74 16.75 0.88
CA MET A 331 42.86 18.20 1.02
C MET A 331 41.51 18.93 1.15
N ALA A 332 40.42 18.39 0.58
CA ALA A 332 39.09 18.95 0.72
C ALA A 332 38.50 18.64 2.11
N ARG A 333 38.76 17.43 2.62
CA ARG A 333 38.40 17.00 3.98
C ARG A 333 39.09 17.86 5.05
N LEU A 334 40.39 18.16 4.88
CA LEU A 334 41.14 19.06 5.77
C LEU A 334 40.62 20.50 5.76
N ARG A 335 40.00 20.95 4.65
CA ARG A 335 39.41 22.29 4.51
C ARG A 335 37.94 22.36 4.95
N LYS A 336 37.39 21.28 5.55
CA LYS A 336 35.97 21.17 5.96
C LYS A 336 34.98 21.50 4.82
N LYS A 337 35.34 21.21 3.57
CA LYS A 337 34.35 21.24 2.48
C LYS A 337 33.53 19.97 2.56
N GLU A 338 32.37 20.07 3.18
CA GLU A 338 31.51 18.92 3.52
C GLU A 338 30.19 18.93 2.75
N THR A 339 29.87 20.01 2.05
CA THR A 339 28.58 20.17 1.36
C THR A 339 28.70 20.13 -0.16
N LEU A 340 27.77 19.39 -0.78
CA LEU A 340 27.44 19.48 -2.19
C LEU A 340 26.27 20.47 -2.33
N ALA A 341 26.56 21.66 -2.85
CA ALA A 341 25.54 22.63 -3.21
C ALA A 341 24.95 22.30 -4.58
N ILE A 342 23.65 22.07 -4.63
CA ILE A 342 22.86 21.93 -5.86
C ILE A 342 22.04 23.20 -6.01
N ASN A 343 22.26 23.95 -7.09
CA ASN A 343 21.47 25.15 -7.32
C ASN A 343 20.08 24.81 -7.86
N ILE A 344 19.15 25.76 -7.80
CA ILE A 344 17.77 25.57 -8.25
C ILE A 344 17.66 25.17 -9.74
N HIS A 345 18.55 25.66 -10.61
CA HIS A 345 18.53 25.29 -12.03
C HIS A 345 18.95 23.83 -12.25
N GLU A 346 19.96 23.35 -11.52
CA GLU A 346 20.37 21.94 -11.51
C GLU A 346 19.23 21.06 -11.00
N MET A 347 18.59 21.45 -9.89
CA MET A 347 17.46 20.72 -9.30
C MET A 347 16.30 20.60 -10.27
N LYS A 348 15.84 21.71 -10.87
CA LYS A 348 14.80 21.70 -11.92
C LYS A 348 15.20 20.81 -13.10
N GLY A 349 16.49 20.84 -13.46
CA GLY A 349 17.09 20.02 -14.50
C GLY A 349 16.84 18.52 -14.32
N PHE A 350 16.86 18.02 -13.09
CA PHE A 350 16.64 16.59 -12.80
C PHE A 350 15.22 16.13 -13.14
N PHE A 351 14.22 17.00 -13.00
CA PHE A 351 12.81 16.67 -13.26
C PHE A 351 12.41 16.74 -14.73
N ASN A 352 13.23 17.33 -15.60
CA ASN A 352 12.87 17.65 -16.98
C ASN A 352 12.41 16.44 -17.80
N LYS A 353 13.09 15.29 -17.68
CA LYS A 353 12.73 14.08 -18.44
C LYS A 353 11.36 13.55 -18.01
N SER A 354 11.10 13.43 -16.71
CA SER A 354 9.80 12.98 -16.18
C SER A 354 8.67 13.96 -16.55
N LEU A 355 8.87 15.26 -16.33
CA LEU A 355 7.90 16.30 -16.70
C LEU A 355 7.58 16.29 -18.19
N THR A 356 8.59 16.15 -19.05
CA THR A 356 8.38 16.06 -20.51
C THR A 356 7.53 14.84 -20.87
N GLY A 357 7.77 13.69 -20.24
CA GLY A 357 6.97 12.49 -20.41
C GLY A 357 5.51 12.69 -20.00
N ILE A 358 5.27 13.21 -18.79
CA ILE A 358 3.93 13.51 -18.26
C ILE A 358 3.19 14.48 -19.19
N ARG A 359 3.82 15.60 -19.54
CA ARG A 359 3.25 16.62 -20.43
C ARG A 359 2.88 16.03 -21.79
N SER A 360 3.74 15.21 -22.36
CA SER A 360 3.49 14.57 -23.66
C SER A 360 2.26 13.66 -23.61
N LEU A 361 2.12 12.85 -22.56
CA LEU A 361 0.97 11.97 -22.36
C LEU A 361 -0.33 12.75 -22.16
N VAL A 362 -0.35 13.68 -21.21
CA VAL A 362 -1.55 14.48 -20.90
C VAL A 362 -2.00 15.30 -22.12
N ASN A 363 -1.06 15.89 -22.87
CA ASN A 363 -1.39 16.60 -24.12
C ASN A 363 -1.93 15.67 -25.21
N SER A 364 -1.36 14.47 -25.36
CA SER A 364 -1.84 13.46 -26.31
C SER A 364 -3.28 13.06 -25.96
N GLN A 365 -3.53 12.71 -24.69
CA GLN A 365 -4.84 12.33 -24.19
C GLN A 365 -5.85 13.46 -24.37
N SER A 366 -5.48 14.70 -24.03
CA SER A 366 -6.34 15.88 -24.21
C SER A 366 -6.76 16.09 -25.66
N LYS A 367 -5.84 15.89 -26.62
CA LYS A 367 -6.14 15.98 -28.06
C LYS A 367 -7.08 14.87 -28.52
N GLN A 368 -6.90 13.65 -28.02
CA GLN A 368 -7.78 12.52 -28.33
C GLN A 368 -9.20 12.75 -27.78
N ILE A 369 -9.32 13.22 -26.53
CA ILE A 369 -10.61 13.60 -25.92
C ILE A 369 -11.30 14.72 -26.71
N GLN A 370 -10.56 15.75 -27.12
CA GLN A 370 -11.08 16.85 -27.92
C GLN A 370 -11.63 16.37 -29.27
N ARG A 371 -10.98 15.40 -29.91
CA ARG A 371 -11.47 14.78 -31.16
C ARG A 371 -12.70 13.92 -30.92
N ALA A 372 -12.74 13.17 -29.83
CA ALA A 372 -13.83 12.24 -29.52
C ALA A 372 -15.10 12.94 -29.01
N THR A 373 -14.96 14.02 -28.24
CA THR A 373 -16.09 14.67 -27.53
C THR A 373 -16.39 16.08 -28.01
N GLY A 374 -15.54 16.67 -28.85
CA GLY A 374 -15.65 18.07 -29.25
C GLY A 374 -15.27 19.09 -28.16
N LYS A 375 -14.86 18.64 -26.97
CA LYS A 375 -14.45 19.50 -25.84
C LYS A 375 -13.12 19.01 -25.23
N PRO A 376 -12.30 19.91 -24.65
CA PRO A 376 -11.10 19.48 -23.95
C PRO A 376 -11.48 18.90 -22.57
N PRO A 377 -10.57 18.16 -21.91
CA PRO A 377 -10.81 17.73 -20.54
C PRO A 377 -10.99 18.95 -19.62
N LYS A 378 -11.95 18.83 -18.71
CA LYS A 378 -12.28 19.83 -17.69
C LYS A 378 -11.19 19.92 -16.63
N LYS A 379 -10.74 18.77 -16.13
CA LYS A 379 -9.74 18.63 -15.07
C LYS A 379 -8.74 17.52 -15.37
N ILE A 380 -7.59 17.60 -14.71
CA ILE A 380 -6.56 16.56 -14.68
C ILE A 380 -6.35 16.20 -13.21
N LEU A 381 -6.61 14.95 -12.84
CA LEU A 381 -6.33 14.43 -11.51
C LEU A 381 -4.92 13.85 -11.51
N LEU A 382 -4.00 14.48 -10.77
CA LEU A 382 -2.62 14.03 -10.63
C LEU A 382 -2.51 13.15 -9.38
N VAL A 383 -2.16 11.88 -9.58
CA VAL A 383 -2.07 10.83 -8.55
C VAL A 383 -0.73 10.10 -8.65
N GLY A 384 -0.49 9.16 -7.73
CA GLY A 384 0.75 8.39 -7.67
C GLY A 384 1.87 9.09 -6.89
N GLY A 385 2.93 8.32 -6.57
CA GLY A 385 4.02 8.80 -5.70
C GLY A 385 4.79 10.02 -6.25
N LEU A 386 4.99 10.11 -7.58
CA LEU A 386 5.54 11.31 -8.21
C LEU A 386 4.48 12.41 -8.33
N GLY A 387 3.21 12.06 -8.52
CA GLY A 387 2.10 13.00 -8.52
C GLY A 387 1.93 13.77 -7.21
N SER A 388 2.38 13.20 -6.09
CA SER A 388 2.46 13.88 -4.79
C SER A 388 3.51 15.00 -4.71
N SER A 389 4.46 15.07 -5.66
CA SER A 389 5.48 16.12 -5.67
C SER A 389 4.87 17.50 -5.85
N GLN A 390 5.16 18.43 -4.93
CA GLN A 390 4.71 19.82 -5.03
C GLN A 390 5.25 20.50 -6.29
N TYR A 391 6.53 20.32 -6.60
CA TYR A 391 7.12 20.88 -7.82
C TYR A 391 6.44 20.37 -9.10
N VAL A 392 6.17 19.06 -9.20
CA VAL A 392 5.47 18.49 -10.37
C VAL A 392 4.06 19.07 -10.48
N TYR A 393 3.33 19.16 -9.37
CA TYR A 393 2.02 19.80 -9.34
C TYR A 393 2.07 21.26 -9.82
N ASP A 394 2.96 22.08 -9.25
CA ASP A 394 3.06 23.51 -9.58
C ASP A 394 3.29 23.71 -11.09
N VAL A 395 4.24 22.97 -11.64
CA VAL A 395 4.63 23.06 -13.06
C VAL A 395 3.51 22.59 -13.99
N LEU A 396 2.82 21.51 -13.66
CA LEU A 396 1.72 21.01 -14.49
C LEU A 396 0.49 21.92 -14.36
N ASN A 397 0.19 22.41 -13.15
CA ASN A 397 -0.96 23.26 -12.91
C ASN A 397 -0.85 24.61 -13.64
N GLU A 398 0.34 25.23 -13.62
CA GLU A 398 0.63 26.43 -14.40
C GLU A 398 0.48 26.18 -15.91
N GLN A 399 1.00 25.05 -16.41
CA GLN A 399 0.97 24.75 -17.83
C GLN A 399 -0.44 24.40 -18.36
N PHE A 400 -1.29 23.80 -17.53
CA PHE A 400 -2.61 23.33 -17.92
C PHE A 400 -3.73 24.25 -17.40
N ASP A 401 -3.52 25.58 -17.44
CA ASP A 401 -4.50 26.62 -17.10
C ASP A 401 -5.17 26.43 -15.72
N ASN A 402 -4.43 26.01 -14.70
CA ASN A 402 -4.94 25.72 -13.36
C ASN A 402 -6.03 24.62 -13.30
N ARG A 403 -5.97 23.65 -14.21
CA ARG A 403 -6.92 22.52 -14.27
C ARG A 403 -6.44 21.27 -13.53
N VAL A 404 -5.26 21.30 -12.92
CA VAL A 404 -4.70 20.14 -12.23
C VAL A 404 -5.20 20.11 -10.79
N LEU A 405 -5.76 18.99 -10.39
CA LEU A 405 -6.18 18.69 -9.03
C LEU A 405 -5.33 17.55 -8.48
N ARG A 406 -5.04 17.60 -7.19
CA ARG A 406 -4.27 16.56 -6.49
C ARG A 406 -5.08 16.06 -5.30
N PRO A 407 -5.63 14.83 -5.37
CA PRO A 407 -6.32 14.21 -4.23
C PRO A 407 -5.41 14.11 -3.00
N SER A 408 -5.95 14.27 -1.80
CA SER A 408 -5.20 14.27 -0.53
C SER A 408 -4.46 12.94 -0.29
N ASP A 409 -5.08 11.84 -0.71
CA ASP A 409 -4.57 10.48 -0.57
C ASP A 409 -4.09 9.94 -1.94
N GLY A 410 -3.44 10.80 -2.73
CA GLY A 410 -3.10 10.51 -4.12
C GLY A 410 -2.20 9.29 -4.31
N TRP A 411 -1.43 8.89 -3.29
CA TRP A 411 -0.56 7.72 -3.38
C TRP A 411 -1.33 6.41 -3.21
N SER A 412 -2.25 6.29 -2.22
CA SER A 412 -2.99 5.04 -1.96
C SER A 412 -4.22 4.90 -2.84
N ALA A 413 -4.48 5.91 -3.68
CA ALA A 413 -5.56 5.90 -4.66
C ALA A 413 -5.56 4.62 -5.51
N VAL A 414 -4.39 4.08 -5.88
CA VAL A 414 -4.28 2.85 -6.66
C VAL A 414 -4.76 1.62 -5.87
N ALA A 415 -4.23 1.38 -4.67
CA ALA A 415 -4.63 0.24 -3.84
C ALA A 415 -6.11 0.32 -3.40
N ARG A 416 -6.56 1.50 -2.95
CA ARG A 416 -7.97 1.74 -2.56
C ARG A 416 -8.92 1.64 -3.73
N GLY A 417 -8.50 2.10 -4.90
CA GLY A 417 -9.24 1.98 -6.15
C GLY A 417 -9.52 0.55 -6.56
N ALA A 418 -8.54 -0.33 -6.36
CA ALA A 418 -8.66 -1.75 -6.62
C ALA A 418 -9.69 -2.43 -5.69
N ILE A 419 -9.83 -1.96 -4.45
CA ILE A 419 -10.89 -2.42 -3.53
C ILE A 419 -12.26 -1.97 -4.01
N LEU A 420 -12.41 -0.69 -4.34
CA LEU A 420 -13.68 -0.14 -4.82
C LEU A 420 -14.15 -0.88 -6.08
N ARG A 421 -13.18 -1.25 -6.93
CA ARG A 421 -13.39 -2.10 -8.09
C ARG A 421 -13.97 -3.46 -7.72
N LEU A 422 -13.33 -4.17 -6.78
CA LEU A 422 -13.78 -5.49 -6.30
C LEU A 422 -15.15 -5.42 -5.64
N LEU A 423 -15.37 -4.44 -4.76
CA LEU A 423 -16.63 -4.24 -4.05
C LEU A 423 -17.77 -4.01 -5.03
N GLN A 424 -17.61 -3.07 -5.97
CA GLN A 424 -18.64 -2.82 -6.97
C GLN A 424 -18.90 -4.08 -7.80
N GLU A 425 -17.86 -4.72 -8.33
CA GLU A 425 -18.07 -5.83 -9.24
C GLU A 425 -18.70 -7.05 -8.58
N ASN A 426 -18.25 -7.43 -7.38
CA ASN A 426 -18.77 -8.58 -6.66
C ASN A 426 -20.16 -8.33 -6.06
N ILE A 427 -20.47 -7.10 -5.64
CA ILE A 427 -21.82 -6.77 -5.15
C ILE A 427 -22.79 -6.73 -6.34
N SER A 428 -22.46 -6.00 -7.43
CA SER A 428 -23.37 -5.86 -8.58
C SER A 428 -23.65 -7.15 -9.35
N SER A 429 -22.80 -8.18 -9.23
CA SER A 429 -23.04 -9.49 -9.84
C SER A 429 -24.03 -10.38 -9.09
N GLN A 430 -24.43 -10.03 -7.87
CA GLN A 430 -25.34 -10.85 -7.06
C GLN A 430 -26.80 -10.67 -7.52
N THR A 431 -27.54 -11.77 -7.56
CA THR A 431 -28.96 -11.79 -7.96
C THR A 431 -29.88 -11.23 -6.87
N ASN A 432 -29.56 -11.50 -5.61
CA ASN A 432 -30.32 -11.05 -4.43
C ASN A 432 -29.46 -10.10 -3.59
N LEU A 433 -29.75 -8.79 -3.68
CA LEU A 433 -29.03 -7.77 -2.92
C LEU A 433 -29.74 -7.41 -1.62
N SER A 434 -29.01 -7.42 -0.51
CA SER A 434 -29.47 -6.88 0.76
C SER A 434 -29.69 -5.36 0.68
N GLN A 435 -30.46 -4.79 1.61
CA GLN A 435 -30.69 -3.34 1.65
C GLN A 435 -29.38 -2.55 1.84
N MET A 436 -28.44 -3.12 2.61
CA MET A 436 -27.11 -2.56 2.82
C MET A 436 -26.29 -2.55 1.53
N GLN A 437 -26.30 -3.65 0.77
CA GLN A 437 -25.61 -3.74 -0.52
C GLN A 437 -26.22 -2.77 -1.56
N LYS A 438 -27.55 -2.65 -1.63
CA LYS A 438 -28.21 -1.64 -2.49
C LYS A 438 -27.77 -0.22 -2.13
N THR A 439 -27.66 0.07 -0.84
CA THR A 439 -27.20 1.38 -0.34
C THR A 439 -25.72 1.61 -0.66
N ALA A 440 -24.88 0.57 -0.55
CA ALA A 440 -23.48 0.60 -0.94
C ALA A 440 -23.30 0.88 -2.44
N LEU A 441 -24.03 0.19 -3.30
CA LEU A 441 -24.00 0.41 -4.75
C LEU A 441 -24.42 1.82 -5.15
N ALA A 442 -25.24 2.50 -4.35
CA ALA A 442 -25.65 3.88 -4.61
C ALA A 442 -24.49 4.89 -4.41
N VAL A 443 -23.46 4.53 -3.62
CA VAL A 443 -22.32 5.40 -3.31
C VAL A 443 -21.02 4.96 -3.98
N LEU A 444 -20.88 3.69 -4.35
CA LEU A 444 -19.69 3.18 -5.03
C LEU A 444 -19.62 3.72 -6.48
N PRO A 445 -18.47 4.27 -6.90
CA PRO A 445 -18.29 4.71 -8.28
C PRO A 445 -18.22 3.50 -9.21
N ASP A 446 -18.75 3.68 -10.42
CA ASP A 446 -18.80 2.63 -11.42
C ASP A 446 -18.30 3.06 -12.79
N VAL A 447 -17.43 2.26 -13.40
CA VAL A 447 -17.04 2.39 -14.81
C VAL A 447 -17.97 1.51 -15.64
N VAL A 448 -19.02 2.10 -16.22
CA VAL A 448 -20.08 1.37 -16.91
C VAL A 448 -19.70 0.93 -18.32
N SER A 449 -18.73 1.62 -18.94
CA SER A 449 -18.17 1.21 -20.23
C SER A 449 -16.70 1.58 -20.38
N ARG A 450 -16.01 0.81 -21.23
CA ARG A 450 -14.57 0.90 -21.51
C ARG A 450 -14.29 0.96 -23.00
N LYS A 451 -13.04 1.20 -23.36
CA LYS A 451 -12.53 1.08 -24.73
C LYS A 451 -11.67 -0.16 -24.86
N SER A 452 -11.99 -1.03 -25.83
CA SER A 452 -11.19 -2.23 -26.08
C SER A 452 -9.74 -1.87 -26.38
N ARG A 453 -8.79 -2.59 -25.78
CA ARG A 453 -7.35 -2.40 -26.02
C ARG A 453 -6.80 -3.26 -27.14
N TYR A 454 -7.52 -4.31 -27.48
CA TYR A 454 -7.12 -5.31 -28.45
C TYR A 454 -8.27 -5.62 -29.40
N ASN A 455 -7.91 -6.13 -30.57
CA ASN A 455 -8.86 -6.84 -31.41
C ASN A 455 -9.03 -8.25 -30.80
N TYR A 456 -10.26 -8.68 -30.53
CA TYR A 456 -10.58 -10.02 -30.02
C TYR A 456 -11.48 -10.74 -31.00
N GLY A 457 -11.12 -11.98 -31.34
CA GLY A 457 -11.81 -12.70 -32.40
C GLY A 457 -11.45 -14.17 -32.46
N ILE A 458 -11.98 -14.83 -33.47
CA ILE A 458 -11.71 -16.22 -33.81
C ILE A 458 -11.43 -16.36 -35.29
N ILE A 459 -10.90 -17.52 -35.68
CA ILE A 459 -10.77 -17.88 -37.09
C ILE A 459 -12.07 -18.58 -37.50
N VAL A 460 -12.74 -18.06 -38.53
CA VAL A 460 -14.02 -18.57 -39.05
C VAL A 460 -13.89 -18.89 -40.52
N ASP A 461 -14.56 -19.96 -40.93
CA ASP A 461 -14.71 -20.33 -42.34
C ASP A 461 -15.92 -19.62 -42.95
N HIS A 462 -15.68 -18.50 -43.64
CA HIS A 462 -16.72 -17.74 -44.31
C HIS A 462 -17.04 -18.35 -45.69
N SER A 463 -18.29 -18.22 -46.13
CA SER A 463 -18.65 -18.51 -47.53
C SER A 463 -17.88 -17.58 -48.47
N ALA A 464 -17.18 -18.14 -49.45
CA ALA A 464 -16.45 -17.39 -50.45
C ALA A 464 -17.37 -16.52 -51.34
N ALA A 465 -18.69 -16.78 -51.33
CA ALA A 465 -19.67 -15.95 -52.03
C ALA A 465 -19.97 -14.62 -51.31
N HIS A 466 -19.74 -14.53 -50.00
CA HIS A 466 -20.08 -13.35 -49.19
C HIS A 466 -18.86 -12.47 -48.89
N VAL A 467 -17.70 -12.81 -49.45
CA VAL A 467 -16.43 -12.17 -49.11
C VAL A 467 -15.67 -11.87 -50.39
N VAL A 468 -15.17 -10.63 -50.52
CA VAL A 468 -14.28 -10.26 -51.63
C VAL A 468 -12.94 -10.97 -51.43
N LEU A 469 -12.64 -11.94 -52.30
CA LEU A 469 -11.40 -12.70 -52.30
C LEU A 469 -10.23 -11.82 -52.76
N GLU A 470 -9.12 -11.88 -52.04
CA GLU A 470 -7.84 -11.27 -52.38
C GLU A 470 -6.84 -12.38 -52.77
N PRO A 471 -5.72 -12.08 -53.45
CA PRO A 471 -4.79 -13.10 -53.99
C PRO A 471 -4.20 -14.09 -52.97
N GLN A 472 -4.23 -13.70 -51.69
CA GLN A 472 -3.70 -14.43 -50.56
C GLN A 472 -4.73 -15.36 -49.89
N ASP A 473 -5.99 -15.32 -50.31
CA ASP A 473 -7.02 -16.24 -49.84
C ASP A 473 -6.91 -17.60 -50.53
N LYS A 474 -6.99 -18.66 -49.74
CA LYS A 474 -6.98 -20.05 -50.21
C LYS A 474 -8.36 -20.67 -49.98
N PRO A 475 -9.31 -20.50 -50.92
CA PRO A 475 -10.64 -21.07 -50.75
C PRO A 475 -10.61 -22.59 -50.91
N TYR A 476 -11.41 -23.29 -50.12
CA TYR A 476 -11.59 -24.74 -50.17
C TYR A 476 -13.09 -25.08 -50.22
N ILE A 477 -13.44 -26.34 -50.45
CA ILE A 477 -14.84 -26.81 -50.44
C ILE A 477 -15.08 -27.60 -49.17
N ASP A 478 -16.11 -27.23 -48.41
CA ASP A 478 -16.48 -27.92 -47.18
C ASP A 478 -17.28 -29.22 -47.45
N PRO A 479 -17.57 -30.04 -46.42
CA PRO A 479 -18.34 -31.27 -46.61
C PRO A 479 -19.79 -31.10 -47.12
N GLU A 480 -20.34 -29.88 -47.08
CA GLU A 480 -21.66 -29.55 -47.63
C GLU A 480 -21.55 -29.03 -49.09
N GLY A 481 -20.36 -29.04 -49.69
CA GLY A 481 -20.12 -28.57 -51.06
C GLY A 481 -20.01 -27.05 -51.18
N VAL A 482 -19.95 -26.33 -50.06
CA VAL A 482 -19.86 -24.87 -50.03
C VAL A 482 -18.40 -24.44 -50.14
N ARG A 483 -18.11 -23.54 -51.08
CA ARG A 483 -16.79 -22.93 -51.21
C ARG A 483 -16.56 -21.94 -50.05
N ARG A 484 -15.60 -22.22 -49.18
CA ARG A 484 -15.27 -21.42 -47.99
C ARG A 484 -13.85 -20.86 -48.01
N VAL A 485 -13.62 -19.84 -47.19
CA VAL A 485 -12.30 -19.22 -46.94
C VAL A 485 -12.15 -18.93 -45.44
N SER A 486 -11.05 -19.34 -44.84
CA SER A 486 -10.77 -19.04 -43.43
C SER A 486 -10.25 -17.62 -43.26
N ARG A 487 -10.91 -16.82 -42.41
CA ARG A 487 -10.51 -15.45 -42.07
C ARG A 487 -10.73 -15.17 -40.59
N MET A 488 -10.19 -14.05 -40.12
CA MET A 488 -10.50 -13.55 -38.79
C MET A 488 -11.92 -12.99 -38.76
N ASP A 489 -12.68 -13.39 -37.76
CA ASP A 489 -13.92 -12.74 -37.36
C ASP A 489 -13.70 -12.10 -35.99
N TRP A 490 -13.75 -10.77 -35.95
CA TRP A 490 -13.43 -9.96 -34.77
C TRP A 490 -14.72 -9.57 -34.06
N TYR A 491 -14.95 -10.14 -32.87
CA TYR A 491 -16.07 -9.78 -32.00
C TYR A 491 -16.00 -8.32 -31.55
N LEU A 492 -14.78 -7.88 -31.29
CA LEU A 492 -14.49 -6.59 -30.69
C LEU A 492 -13.19 -6.06 -31.28
N LYS A 493 -13.22 -4.85 -31.84
CA LYS A 493 -12.02 -4.19 -32.37
C LYS A 493 -11.43 -3.27 -31.32
N LYS A 494 -10.14 -2.99 -31.44
CA LYS A 494 -9.45 -2.01 -30.62
C LYS A 494 -10.13 -0.64 -30.75
N GLY A 495 -10.39 0.01 -29.62
CA GLY A 495 -11.09 1.29 -29.54
C GLY A 495 -12.62 1.21 -29.48
N ASP A 496 -13.22 0.04 -29.73
CA ASP A 496 -14.67 -0.13 -29.60
C ASP A 496 -15.12 0.08 -28.15
N LYS A 497 -16.32 0.66 -27.97
CA LYS A 497 -16.96 0.81 -26.66
C LYS A 497 -17.44 -0.58 -26.19
N VAL A 498 -17.13 -0.92 -24.95
CA VAL A 498 -17.51 -2.18 -24.31
C VAL A 498 -18.33 -1.88 -23.07
N ASP A 499 -19.61 -2.24 -23.10
CA ASP A 499 -20.48 -2.14 -21.94
C ASP A 499 -20.37 -3.38 -21.06
N LYS A 500 -20.56 -3.22 -19.74
CA LYS A 500 -20.41 -4.30 -18.74
C LYS A 500 -21.30 -5.55 -18.92
N ILE A 501 -22.33 -5.50 -19.77
CA ILE A 501 -23.37 -6.54 -19.86
C ILE A 501 -23.47 -7.13 -21.28
N SER A 502 -22.78 -6.55 -22.27
CA SER A 502 -22.96 -6.94 -23.67
C SER A 502 -22.37 -8.33 -23.94
N ARG A 503 -23.23 -9.36 -23.99
CA ARG A 503 -22.89 -10.69 -24.49
C ARG A 503 -22.98 -10.67 -26.02
N ILE A 504 -21.89 -11.04 -26.69
CA ILE A 504 -21.82 -11.15 -28.16
C ILE A 504 -21.81 -12.64 -28.50
N PRO A 505 -22.98 -13.26 -28.76
CA PRO A 505 -23.05 -14.67 -29.14
C PRO A 505 -22.66 -14.85 -30.60
N VAL A 506 -21.86 -15.88 -30.86
CA VAL A 506 -21.51 -16.34 -32.21
C VAL A 506 -21.80 -17.83 -32.30
N SER A 507 -22.76 -18.18 -33.15
CA SER A 507 -23.12 -19.57 -33.43
C SER A 507 -22.11 -20.20 -34.38
N TYR A 508 -21.76 -21.46 -34.12
CA TYR A 508 -20.76 -22.18 -34.90
C TYR A 508 -21.27 -23.58 -35.30
N ASN A 509 -20.70 -24.10 -36.38
CA ASN A 509 -20.93 -25.47 -36.81
C ASN A 509 -19.58 -26.17 -36.97
N LYS A 510 -19.47 -27.43 -36.53
CA LYS A 510 -18.26 -28.23 -36.76
C LYS A 510 -18.58 -29.50 -37.53
N PHE A 511 -17.67 -29.86 -38.44
CA PHE A 511 -17.71 -31.08 -39.22
C PHE A 511 -16.63 -32.05 -38.71
N TYR A 512 -17.01 -33.29 -38.40
CA TYR A 512 -16.09 -34.32 -37.95
C TYR A 512 -16.36 -35.67 -38.61
N ARG A 513 -15.33 -36.52 -38.59
CA ARG A 513 -15.39 -37.96 -38.82
C ARG A 513 -15.01 -38.67 -37.52
N ALA A 514 -15.52 -39.88 -37.31
CA ALA A 514 -15.12 -40.69 -36.17
C ALA A 514 -13.62 -41.07 -36.26
N PRO A 515 -12.90 -41.17 -35.13
CA PRO A 515 -13.33 -40.87 -33.76
C PRO A 515 -13.36 -39.37 -33.45
N LEU A 516 -14.24 -38.95 -32.54
CA LEU A 516 -14.25 -37.57 -32.04
C LEU A 516 -12.99 -37.28 -31.22
N PRO A 517 -12.47 -36.03 -31.26
CA PRO A 517 -11.51 -35.59 -30.26
C PRO A 517 -12.16 -35.63 -28.87
N PRO A 518 -11.36 -35.81 -27.80
CA PRO A 518 -11.88 -35.99 -26.44
C PRO A 518 -12.74 -34.82 -25.95
N LYS A 519 -12.44 -33.59 -26.41
CA LYS A 519 -13.19 -32.37 -26.09
C LYS A 519 -13.42 -31.51 -27.32
N CYS A 520 -14.44 -30.66 -27.23
CA CYS A 520 -14.70 -29.58 -28.17
C CYS A 520 -13.83 -28.37 -27.80
N THR A 521 -12.87 -28.05 -28.66
CA THR A 521 -11.88 -27.00 -28.41
C THR A 521 -12.11 -25.76 -29.29
N PHE A 522 -12.05 -24.55 -28.71
CA PHE A 522 -12.10 -23.27 -29.41
C PHE A 522 -10.90 -22.40 -29.04
N LYS A 523 -10.26 -21.80 -30.05
CA LYS A 523 -9.11 -20.91 -29.88
C LYS A 523 -9.57 -19.46 -30.02
N ILE A 524 -9.35 -18.67 -28.99
CA ILE A 524 -9.56 -17.23 -29.01
C ILE A 524 -8.27 -16.56 -29.45
N MET A 525 -8.37 -15.62 -30.37
CA MET A 525 -7.23 -14.89 -30.93
C MET A 525 -7.30 -13.42 -30.53
N HIS A 526 -6.14 -12.77 -30.46
CA HIS A 526 -6.05 -11.33 -30.24
C HIS A 526 -4.97 -10.67 -31.10
N ASN A 527 -5.10 -9.35 -31.28
CA ASN A 527 -4.12 -8.52 -31.99
C ASN A 527 -4.12 -7.08 -31.42
N THR A 528 -2.99 -6.39 -31.57
CA THR A 528 -2.73 -5.04 -31.01
C THR A 528 -2.74 -3.90 -32.04
N ASP A 529 -2.80 -4.22 -33.33
CA ASP A 529 -2.79 -3.22 -34.40
C ASP A 529 -4.07 -2.36 -34.38
N ASP A 530 -3.97 -1.12 -34.82
CA ASP A 530 -5.13 -0.21 -34.89
C ASP A 530 -6.14 -0.67 -35.96
N GLU A 531 -5.65 -1.23 -37.06
CA GLU A 531 -6.48 -1.90 -38.05
C GLU A 531 -6.42 -3.41 -37.85
N ALA A 532 -7.56 -4.01 -37.52
CA ALA A 532 -7.66 -5.44 -37.26
C ALA A 532 -7.31 -6.27 -38.53
N PRO A 533 -6.32 -7.18 -38.46
CA PRO A 533 -5.93 -8.01 -39.60
C PRO A 533 -7.10 -8.88 -40.09
N LYS A 534 -7.30 -8.97 -41.41
CA LYS A 534 -8.36 -9.84 -41.98
C LYS A 534 -8.04 -11.34 -41.87
N ARG A 535 -6.79 -11.69 -41.59
CA ARG A 535 -6.26 -13.06 -41.61
C ARG A 535 -5.35 -13.29 -40.41
N PRO A 536 -5.22 -14.55 -39.96
CA PRO A 536 -4.19 -14.90 -38.98
C PRO A 536 -2.82 -14.77 -39.63
N ASP A 537 -2.11 -13.69 -39.34
CA ASP A 537 -0.70 -13.49 -39.69
C ASP A 537 0.17 -13.65 -38.43
N SER A 538 1.47 -13.36 -38.53
CA SER A 538 2.40 -13.47 -37.39
C SER A 538 2.08 -12.50 -36.24
N LYS A 539 1.18 -11.53 -36.44
CA LYS A 539 0.74 -10.55 -35.42
C LYS A 539 -0.57 -10.93 -34.76
N VAL A 540 -1.26 -11.97 -35.23
CA VAL A 540 -2.46 -12.51 -34.61
C VAL A 540 -2.04 -13.65 -33.68
N LEU A 541 -2.17 -13.43 -32.37
CA LEU A 541 -1.69 -14.35 -31.35
C LEU A 541 -2.86 -15.10 -30.71
N GLU A 542 -2.65 -16.38 -30.37
CA GLU A 542 -3.62 -17.15 -29.59
C GLU A 542 -3.68 -16.58 -28.17
N LEU A 543 -4.86 -16.11 -27.76
CA LEU A 543 -5.12 -15.59 -26.43
C LEU A 543 -5.35 -16.73 -25.44
N CYS A 544 -6.31 -17.61 -25.72
CA CYS A 544 -6.63 -18.76 -24.87
C CYS A 544 -7.33 -19.86 -25.68
N THR A 545 -7.43 -21.03 -25.06
CA THR A 545 -8.14 -22.18 -25.61
C THR A 545 -9.24 -22.62 -24.63
N ILE A 546 -10.47 -22.77 -25.12
CA ILE A 546 -11.65 -23.18 -24.35
C ILE A 546 -12.00 -24.61 -24.72
N ASP A 547 -12.05 -25.48 -23.72
CA ASP A 547 -12.43 -26.89 -23.88
C ASP A 547 -13.78 -27.17 -23.21
N CYS A 548 -14.68 -27.84 -23.92
CA CYS A 548 -15.97 -28.31 -23.40
C CYS A 548 -16.22 -29.76 -23.81
N ASP A 549 -16.88 -30.54 -22.96
CA ASP A 549 -17.26 -31.91 -23.32
C ASP A 549 -18.37 -31.91 -24.38
N TRP A 550 -18.34 -32.89 -25.27
CA TRP A 550 -19.44 -33.11 -26.21
C TRP A 550 -20.73 -33.48 -25.46
N ASP A 551 -21.85 -32.92 -25.89
CA ASP A 551 -23.19 -33.22 -25.36
C ASP A 551 -23.69 -34.60 -25.78
N LYS A 552 -23.31 -35.03 -27.00
CA LYS A 552 -23.76 -36.28 -27.60
C LYS A 552 -22.69 -36.91 -28.49
N PRO A 553 -22.69 -38.25 -28.63
CA PRO A 553 -21.73 -38.97 -29.48
C PRO A 553 -21.97 -38.69 -30.97
N ILE A 554 -20.95 -38.92 -31.81
CA ILE A 554 -20.95 -38.50 -33.22
C ILE A 554 -22.05 -39.16 -34.05
N GLU A 555 -22.49 -40.36 -33.68
CA GLU A 555 -23.55 -41.12 -34.37
C GLU A 555 -24.91 -40.41 -34.31
N GLN A 556 -25.10 -39.52 -33.34
CA GLN A 556 -26.30 -38.70 -33.18
C GLN A 556 -26.21 -37.36 -33.93
N TRP A 557 -25.08 -37.06 -34.55
CA TRP A 557 -24.89 -35.83 -35.33
C TRP A 557 -25.45 -36.00 -36.75
N LYS A 558 -25.84 -34.89 -37.38
CA LYS A 558 -26.42 -34.88 -38.73
C LYS A 558 -25.39 -35.32 -39.76
N ALA A 559 -25.69 -36.36 -40.55
CA ALA A 559 -24.83 -36.77 -41.66
C ALA A 559 -24.85 -35.72 -42.78
N VAL A 560 -23.68 -35.42 -43.36
CA VAL A 560 -23.53 -34.41 -44.41
C VAL A 560 -22.56 -34.90 -45.50
N GLY A 561 -22.77 -34.43 -46.73
CA GLY A 561 -21.99 -34.87 -47.90
C GLY A 561 -22.32 -36.30 -48.33
N GLU A 562 -21.38 -36.93 -49.05
CA GLU A 562 -21.55 -38.31 -49.49
C GLU A 562 -21.51 -39.31 -48.32
N PRO A 563 -22.44 -40.29 -48.24
CA PRO A 563 -22.49 -41.27 -47.14
C PRO A 563 -21.18 -42.06 -46.95
N SER A 564 -20.46 -42.34 -48.04
CA SER A 564 -19.15 -43.01 -48.05
C SER A 564 -18.04 -42.20 -47.38
N ALA A 565 -18.18 -40.88 -47.32
CA ALA A 565 -17.19 -39.97 -46.76
C ALA A 565 -17.29 -39.83 -45.23
N GLY A 566 -18.36 -40.34 -44.60
CA GLY A 566 -18.52 -40.44 -43.15
C GLY A 566 -18.54 -39.12 -42.38
N TRP A 567 -18.79 -37.98 -43.04
CA TRP A 567 -18.83 -36.66 -42.40
C TRP A 567 -20.15 -36.45 -41.66
N ARG A 568 -20.04 -35.87 -40.45
CA ARG A 568 -21.19 -35.46 -39.65
C ARG A 568 -21.00 -34.05 -39.11
N LYS A 569 -22.10 -33.34 -38.90
CA LYS A 569 -22.17 -31.94 -38.50
C LYS A 569 -22.84 -31.79 -37.14
N HIS A 570 -22.20 -31.03 -36.25
CA HIS A 570 -22.82 -30.52 -35.03
C HIS A 570 -23.25 -29.07 -35.27
N GLU A 571 -24.54 -28.80 -35.05
CA GLU A 571 -25.20 -27.52 -35.39
C GLU A 571 -25.56 -26.68 -34.15
N ASP A 572 -25.29 -27.16 -32.93
CA ASP A 572 -25.67 -26.49 -31.69
C ASP A 572 -24.44 -26.14 -30.85
N LEU A 573 -23.55 -25.35 -31.45
CA LEU A 573 -22.39 -24.76 -30.79
C LEU A 573 -22.57 -23.24 -30.74
N GLU A 574 -22.39 -22.66 -29.56
CA GLU A 574 -22.41 -21.21 -29.38
C GLU A 574 -21.21 -20.80 -28.55
N LEU A 575 -20.46 -19.82 -29.05
CA LEU A 575 -19.42 -19.16 -28.30
C LEU A 575 -19.88 -17.73 -28.02
N ALA A 576 -19.94 -17.35 -26.75
CA ALA A 576 -20.36 -16.02 -26.37
C ALA A 576 -19.24 -15.29 -25.63
N MET A 577 -18.92 -14.09 -26.10
CA MET A 577 -18.01 -13.19 -25.40
C MET A 577 -18.81 -12.26 -24.48
N GLY A 578 -18.39 -12.09 -23.23
CA GLY A 578 -18.87 -11.07 -22.31
C GLY A 578 -17.71 -10.24 -21.75
N PHE A 579 -18.01 -9.10 -21.13
CA PHE A 579 -16.99 -8.22 -20.57
C PHE A 579 -17.41 -7.66 -19.21
N GLN A 580 -16.83 -8.20 -18.14
CA GLN A 580 -17.05 -7.75 -16.75
C GLN A 580 -15.68 -7.45 -16.14
N GLY A 581 -15.11 -6.32 -16.52
CA GLY A 581 -13.73 -5.96 -16.18
C GLY A 581 -12.68 -6.57 -17.08
N GLU A 582 -12.78 -7.87 -17.30
CA GLU A 582 -11.97 -8.65 -18.23
C GLU A 582 -12.88 -9.37 -19.24
N PRO A 583 -12.38 -9.67 -20.46
CA PRO A 583 -13.14 -10.46 -21.41
C PRO A 583 -13.28 -11.90 -20.92
N LYS A 584 -14.51 -12.40 -20.93
CA LYS A 584 -14.89 -13.77 -20.56
C LYS A 584 -15.53 -14.45 -21.76
N TRP A 585 -15.32 -15.75 -21.90
CA TRP A 585 -15.96 -16.53 -22.95
C TRP A 585 -16.71 -17.71 -22.34
N GLU A 586 -17.93 -17.92 -22.83
CA GLU A 586 -18.77 -19.07 -22.53
C GLU A 586 -18.94 -19.88 -23.80
N LEU A 587 -18.55 -21.16 -23.75
CA LEU A 587 -18.79 -22.12 -24.81
C LEU A 587 -19.97 -23.02 -24.40
N ARG A 588 -20.99 -23.05 -25.25
CA ARG A 588 -22.13 -23.95 -25.15
C ARG A 588 -22.03 -25.02 -26.24
N VAL A 589 -22.13 -26.28 -25.83
CA VAL A 589 -22.22 -27.46 -26.70
C VAL A 589 -23.51 -28.17 -26.35
N GLY A 590 -24.56 -27.97 -27.15
CA GLY A 590 -25.89 -28.50 -26.83
C GLY A 590 -26.43 -27.97 -25.49
N SER A 591 -26.69 -28.88 -24.56
CA SER A 591 -27.10 -28.59 -23.17
C SER A 591 -25.92 -28.33 -22.22
N LYS A 592 -24.68 -28.64 -22.61
CA LYS A 592 -23.49 -28.44 -21.78
C LYS A 592 -22.93 -27.04 -21.98
N ARG A 593 -22.43 -26.44 -20.89
CA ARG A 593 -21.77 -25.14 -20.90
C ARG A 593 -20.42 -25.26 -20.21
N ALA A 594 -19.42 -24.57 -20.74
CA ALA A 594 -18.15 -24.34 -20.10
C ALA A 594 -17.84 -22.84 -20.15
N GLU A 595 -17.66 -22.22 -18.99
CA GLU A 595 -17.13 -20.86 -18.91
C GLU A 595 -15.61 -20.94 -18.77
N HIS A 596 -14.88 -20.09 -19.49
CA HIS A 596 -13.45 -19.95 -19.31
C HIS A 596 -13.08 -18.49 -19.07
N LYS A 597 -12.48 -18.23 -17.91
CA LYS A 597 -11.89 -16.94 -17.57
C LYS A 597 -10.49 -16.84 -18.19
N PHE A 598 -10.04 -15.62 -18.41
CA PHE A 598 -8.77 -15.27 -19.04
C PHE A 598 -7.57 -16.10 -18.49
N GLN A 599 -7.05 -17.04 -19.28
CA GLN A 599 -5.78 -17.72 -19.03
C GLN A 599 -4.96 -17.76 -20.32
N VAL A 600 -3.95 -16.90 -20.42
CA VAL A 600 -3.02 -16.94 -21.54
C VAL A 600 -2.06 -18.11 -21.34
N ARG A 601 -1.94 -18.99 -22.34
CA ARG A 601 -0.86 -19.98 -22.35
C ARG A 601 0.46 -19.26 -22.57
N VAL A 602 1.19 -19.02 -21.49
CA VAL A 602 2.57 -18.54 -21.57
C VAL A 602 3.41 -19.73 -22.02
N GLY A 603 3.92 -19.72 -23.25
CA GLY A 603 4.95 -20.65 -23.67
C GLY A 603 6.18 -20.56 -22.75
N PRO A 604 7.02 -21.60 -22.66
CA PRO A 604 8.21 -21.56 -21.81
C PRO A 604 9.05 -20.33 -22.16
N LEU A 605 9.32 -19.49 -21.17
CA LEU A 605 10.31 -18.41 -21.25
C LEU A 605 11.71 -19.04 -21.34
N SER A 606 12.09 -19.53 -22.52
CA SER A 606 13.49 -19.85 -22.82
C SER A 606 14.23 -18.55 -23.11
N GLN A 607 14.42 -17.70 -22.10
CA GLN A 607 15.44 -16.66 -22.17
C GLN A 607 16.77 -17.29 -21.78
N GLU A 608 17.41 -17.98 -22.73
CA GLU A 608 18.85 -18.13 -22.67
C GLU A 608 19.45 -16.73 -22.84
N TYR A 609 19.97 -16.18 -21.75
CA TYR A 609 20.73 -14.94 -21.78
C TYR A 609 22.03 -15.18 -22.56
N HIS A 610 21.98 -14.99 -23.88
CA HIS A 610 23.19 -14.86 -24.68
C HIS A 610 23.89 -13.56 -24.28
N VAL A 611 24.83 -13.67 -23.34
CA VAL A 611 25.86 -12.65 -23.14
C VAL A 611 26.62 -12.54 -24.46
N GLY A 612 26.32 -11.49 -25.22
CA GLY A 612 26.98 -11.20 -26.48
C GLY A 612 28.49 -11.29 -26.33
N SER A 613 29.11 -12.04 -27.24
CA SER A 613 30.54 -12.28 -27.34
C SER A 613 31.31 -10.99 -27.63
N ASN A 614 31.53 -10.17 -26.60
CA ASN A 614 32.43 -9.01 -26.64
C ASN A 614 33.21 -8.82 -25.33
N VAL A 615 33.30 -9.86 -24.49
CA VAL A 615 34.12 -9.87 -23.27
C VAL A 615 35.52 -10.49 -23.51
N TRP A 616 35.77 -11.05 -24.69
CA TRP A 616 37.05 -11.68 -25.04
C TRP A 616 38.10 -10.76 -25.68
N LEU A 617 37.79 -9.46 -25.89
CA LEU A 617 38.72 -8.49 -26.49
C LEU A 617 39.31 -7.46 -25.51
N ILE A 618 38.89 -7.44 -24.24
CA ILE A 618 39.44 -6.54 -23.22
C ILE A 618 40.40 -7.25 -22.25
N LEU A 619 40.43 -8.59 -22.24
CA LEU A 619 41.36 -9.37 -21.40
C LEU A 619 42.73 -9.65 -22.04
N VAL A 620 42.98 -9.22 -23.28
CA VAL A 620 44.26 -9.45 -23.98
C VAL A 620 45.20 -8.22 -23.92
N PHE A 621 44.74 -7.07 -23.43
CA PHE A 621 45.57 -5.85 -23.39
C PHE A 621 46.18 -5.49 -22.01
N PHE A 622 45.95 -6.30 -20.96
CA PHE A 622 46.44 -6.01 -19.61
C PHE A 622 47.58 -6.93 -19.11
N PHE A 623 48.13 -7.81 -19.95
CA PHE A 623 49.16 -8.79 -19.53
C PHE A 623 50.59 -8.53 -20.01
N LEU A 624 50.87 -7.36 -20.57
CA LEU A 624 52.23 -6.96 -20.90
C LEU A 624 52.48 -5.56 -20.35
N ILE A 625 53.17 -5.53 -19.20
CA ILE A 625 53.99 -4.44 -18.60
C ILE A 625 53.75 -4.47 -17.09
N LEU A 626 54.67 -5.10 -16.34
CA LEU A 626 55.21 -4.64 -15.05
C LEU A 626 56.35 -5.61 -14.58
N PRO A 627 57.36 -5.15 -13.82
CA PRO A 627 58.67 -5.80 -13.68
C PRO A 627 58.75 -6.91 -12.61
N ARG A 628 59.76 -7.76 -12.76
CA ARG A 628 60.07 -9.02 -12.05
C ARG A 628 60.35 -8.97 -10.54
N THR A 629 60.07 -7.90 -9.81
CA THR A 629 60.46 -7.80 -8.39
C THR A 629 59.39 -8.15 -7.35
N PHE A 630 58.17 -8.50 -7.75
CA PHE A 630 57.10 -8.86 -6.79
C PHE A 630 56.87 -10.37 -6.58
N TRP A 631 57.69 -11.23 -7.19
CA TRP A 631 57.54 -12.70 -7.18
C TRP A 631 58.39 -13.41 -6.11
N LYS A 632 58.45 -12.87 -4.88
CA LYS A 632 59.17 -13.52 -3.76
C LYS A 632 58.43 -13.62 -2.42
N VAL A 633 57.17 -13.18 -2.30
CA VAL A 633 56.43 -13.25 -1.02
C VAL A 633 55.28 -14.26 -1.00
N PHE A 634 54.80 -14.77 -2.14
CA PHE A 634 53.73 -15.79 -2.18
C PHE A 634 54.22 -17.14 -2.74
N ARG A 635 55.22 -17.72 -2.06
CA ARG A 635 55.62 -19.12 -2.29
C ARG A 635 55.94 -19.81 -0.97
N LYS A 636 54.93 -19.97 -0.13
CA LYS A 636 54.84 -21.00 0.91
C LYS A 636 53.38 -21.19 1.27
N GLU A 637 52.96 -22.45 1.32
CA GLU A 637 51.60 -22.95 1.62
C GLU A 637 50.62 -23.09 0.43
N SER A 638 50.99 -23.98 -0.48
CA SER A 638 50.01 -24.69 -1.34
C SER A 638 50.60 -26.05 -1.75
N ILE A 639 50.77 -26.94 -0.77
CA ILE A 639 50.90 -28.39 -0.99
C ILE A 639 50.16 -29.05 0.16
N LEU A 640 48.92 -29.48 -0.08
CA LEU A 640 48.34 -30.72 0.43
C LEU A 640 46.89 -30.87 -0.08
N PHE A 641 46.63 -32.08 -0.57
CA PHE A 641 45.35 -32.69 -0.91
C PHE A 641 44.64 -32.32 -2.22
N ASN A 642 45.09 -33.03 -3.25
CA ASN A 642 44.23 -33.61 -4.29
C ASN A 642 44.21 -35.13 -4.08
N ARG A 643 43.03 -35.77 -3.91
CA ARG A 643 42.73 -37.14 -4.38
C ARG A 643 41.23 -37.47 -4.25
N ALA A 644 40.71 -38.00 -5.36
CA ALA A 644 39.34 -38.37 -5.76
C ALA A 644 38.72 -39.54 -4.94
N PRO A 645 37.50 -40.11 -5.22
CA PRO A 645 36.72 -40.03 -6.47
C PRO A 645 35.16 -40.04 -6.42
N LEU A 646 34.61 -39.87 -7.62
CA LEU A 646 33.22 -40.01 -8.08
C LEU A 646 32.63 -41.43 -7.86
N TYR A 647 31.32 -41.49 -7.57
CA TYR A 647 30.43 -42.58 -7.96
C TYR A 647 29.01 -42.06 -8.29
N THR A 648 28.43 -42.60 -9.35
CA THR A 648 27.08 -42.40 -9.88
C THR A 648 26.22 -43.65 -9.63
N TYR A 649 24.94 -43.50 -9.22
CA TYR A 649 23.79 -44.44 -9.42
C TYR A 649 22.53 -43.76 -8.81
N SER A 650 21.41 -43.45 -9.52
CA SER A 650 20.31 -44.25 -10.11
C SER A 650 19.18 -44.70 -9.15
N MET A 651 18.00 -44.09 -9.35
CA MET A 651 16.57 -44.55 -9.31
C MET A 651 15.91 -45.30 -8.12
N SER A 652 14.61 -44.93 -7.95
CA SER A 652 13.45 -45.68 -7.39
C SER A 652 13.38 -45.79 -5.85
N SER A 653 12.26 -45.98 -5.15
CA SER A 653 10.78 -45.95 -5.33
C SER A 653 10.18 -46.40 -3.98
N ALA A 654 9.01 -45.86 -3.57
CA ALA A 654 8.07 -46.44 -2.57
C ALA A 654 8.65 -46.63 -1.14
N GLU A 655 7.93 -46.73 -0.02
CA GLU A 655 6.55 -46.59 0.46
C GLU A 655 6.67 -46.66 2.00
N ASP A 656 5.77 -45.98 2.74
CA ASP A 656 5.21 -46.40 4.05
C ASP A 656 6.16 -46.57 5.28
N SER A 657 5.80 -46.32 6.54
CA SER A 657 4.55 -46.14 7.27
C SER A 657 4.85 -45.58 8.68
N LYS A 658 4.00 -44.68 9.20
CA LYS A 658 3.85 -44.33 10.64
C LYS A 658 3.20 -45.52 11.42
N PRO A 659 2.78 -45.43 12.72
CA PRO A 659 3.03 -44.52 13.88
C PRO A 659 3.31 -45.31 15.19
N PHE A 660 3.33 -44.64 16.37
CA PHE A 660 2.41 -44.88 17.52
C PHE A 660 3.06 -44.66 18.91
N LEU A 661 2.29 -44.04 19.82
CA LEU A 661 2.58 -43.67 21.21
C LEU A 661 2.01 -44.71 22.20
N ALA A 662 2.35 -44.53 23.49
CA ALA A 662 1.77 -45.11 24.72
C ALA A 662 2.34 -46.47 25.17
N ASP A 663 2.47 -46.84 26.46
CA ASP A 663 2.49 -46.17 27.77
C ASP A 663 2.90 -47.28 28.79
N ASP A 664 3.22 -46.88 30.02
CA ASP A 664 3.19 -47.63 31.30
C ASP A 664 4.22 -48.73 31.64
N ALA A 665 4.86 -48.60 32.82
CA ALA A 665 4.73 -49.56 33.94
C ALA A 665 5.53 -49.18 35.21
N ASP A 666 4.91 -49.51 36.34
CA ASP A 666 5.20 -49.24 37.75
C ASP A 666 6.34 -50.02 38.46
N GLU A 667 6.75 -49.42 39.58
CA GLU A 667 7.12 -49.94 40.93
C GLU A 667 8.16 -51.05 41.22
N THR A 668 9.23 -50.59 41.89
CA THR A 668 9.87 -51.03 43.16
C THR A 668 10.61 -52.38 43.33
N GLY A 669 11.75 -52.31 44.05
CA GLY A 669 12.38 -53.47 44.71
C GLY A 669 13.81 -53.23 45.22
N TYR A 670 13.94 -53.08 46.54
CA TYR A 670 15.15 -53.06 47.38
C TYR A 670 16.14 -54.23 47.12
N ASP A 671 17.47 -54.01 47.21
CA ASP A 671 18.31 -54.50 48.32
C ASP A 671 19.84 -54.23 48.15
N SER A 672 20.43 -53.53 49.14
CA SER A 672 21.56 -53.91 50.02
C SER A 672 22.91 -54.49 49.46
N PRO A 673 24.01 -54.58 50.26
CA PRO A 673 24.78 -53.49 50.88
C PRO A 673 26.33 -53.72 50.85
N SER A 674 27.10 -52.73 51.37
CA SER A 674 28.35 -52.78 52.20
C SER A 674 29.36 -53.94 52.04
N SER A 675 30.69 -53.81 52.18
CA SER A 675 31.68 -52.78 52.53
C SER A 675 33.01 -53.55 52.70
N ASP A 676 34.15 -53.04 52.24
CA ASP A 676 35.49 -53.33 52.83
C ASP A 676 36.53 -52.32 52.27
N ARG A 677 37.03 -51.36 53.08
CA ARG A 677 38.26 -51.38 53.91
C ARG A 677 39.55 -51.60 53.08
N PHE A 678 40.64 -50.84 53.15
CA PHE A 678 41.13 -49.78 54.06
C PHE A 678 42.35 -49.06 53.39
N THR A 679 42.43 -47.72 53.51
CA THR A 679 43.61 -46.84 53.79
C THR A 679 44.88 -46.85 52.89
N GLN A 680 45.54 -45.73 52.56
CA GLN A 680 46.05 -44.71 53.49
C GLN A 680 46.45 -43.37 52.78
N HIS A 681 46.34 -42.28 53.55
CA HIS A 681 46.67 -40.87 53.30
C HIS A 681 48.06 -40.52 52.72
N GLN A 682 48.11 -39.38 52.00
CA GLN A 682 49.05 -38.29 52.31
C GLN A 682 48.38 -36.90 52.25
N LYS A 683 48.48 -36.16 53.37
CA LYS A 683 48.02 -34.76 53.55
C LYS A 683 49.07 -33.78 53.01
N ARG A 684 48.62 -32.71 52.34
CA ARG A 684 49.37 -31.44 52.22
C ARG A 684 48.59 -30.32 52.93
N PRO A 685 49.28 -29.37 53.60
CA PRO A 685 48.62 -28.32 54.36
C PRO A 685 48.02 -27.28 53.42
N VAL A 686 46.72 -27.03 53.52
CA VAL A 686 46.07 -25.94 52.78
C VAL A 686 46.22 -24.66 53.61
N ASN A 687 47.07 -23.75 53.12
CA ASN A 687 47.32 -22.43 53.70
C ASN A 687 46.02 -21.66 53.98
N SER A 688 45.80 -21.25 55.23
CA SER A 688 44.61 -20.50 55.68
C SER A 688 44.58 -19.02 55.27
N ALA A 689 45.59 -18.55 54.52
CA ALA A 689 45.69 -17.17 54.05
C ALA A 689 44.71 -16.86 52.90
N TRP A 690 44.43 -17.83 52.02
CA TRP A 690 43.56 -17.63 50.86
C TRP A 690 42.10 -17.38 51.26
N ARG A 691 41.61 -18.09 52.29
CA ARG A 691 40.26 -17.87 52.84
C ARG A 691 40.13 -16.49 53.47
N LYS A 692 41.19 -15.96 54.08
CA LYS A 692 41.21 -14.58 54.61
C LYS A 692 41.16 -13.54 53.49
N TYR A 693 41.88 -13.77 52.39
CA TYR A 693 41.79 -12.92 51.19
C TYR A 693 40.39 -12.91 50.58
N LEU A 694 39.71 -14.05 50.50
CA LEU A 694 38.32 -14.12 50.05
C LEU A 694 37.38 -13.32 50.95
N TRP A 695 37.52 -13.43 52.27
CA TRP A 695 36.70 -12.63 53.20
C TRP A 695 36.96 -11.13 53.07
N VAL A 696 38.20 -10.71 52.80
CA VAL A 696 38.54 -9.29 52.54
C VAL A 696 37.90 -8.81 51.23
N VAL A 697 37.93 -9.63 50.18
CA VAL A 697 37.29 -9.32 48.89
C VAL A 697 35.77 -9.25 49.03
N HIS A 698 35.15 -10.19 49.75
CA HIS A 698 33.71 -10.14 50.04
C HIS A 698 33.32 -8.95 50.90
N ALA A 699 34.12 -8.60 51.92
CA ALA A 699 33.90 -7.41 52.74
C ALA A 699 34.03 -6.12 51.91
N PHE A 700 34.98 -6.07 50.96
CA PHE A 700 35.12 -4.95 50.03
C PHE A 700 33.90 -4.82 49.12
N PHE A 701 33.42 -5.91 48.51
CA PHE A 701 32.20 -5.87 47.69
C PHE A 701 30.94 -5.57 48.50
N PHE A 702 30.84 -6.04 49.75
CA PHE A 702 29.74 -5.69 50.63
C PHE A 702 29.76 -4.21 51.01
N ALA A 703 30.92 -3.65 51.33
CA ALA A 703 31.07 -2.22 51.58
C ALA A 703 30.79 -1.37 50.32
N LEU A 704 31.20 -1.84 49.14
CA LEU A 704 30.89 -1.20 47.87
C LEU A 704 29.38 -1.19 47.59
N ASN A 705 28.69 -2.32 47.84
CA ASN A 705 27.23 -2.41 47.70
C ASN A 705 26.50 -1.57 48.75
N LEU A 706 27.00 -1.50 49.98
CA LEU A 706 26.42 -0.65 51.03
C LEU A 706 26.61 0.83 50.71
N ALA A 707 27.77 1.21 50.17
CA ALA A 707 28.03 2.57 49.67
C ALA A 707 27.16 2.91 48.46
N PHE A 708 26.95 1.96 47.56
CA PHE A 708 25.99 2.11 46.46
C PHE A 708 24.56 2.27 47.00
N LEU A 709 24.16 1.46 47.98
CA LEU A 709 22.84 1.52 48.58
C LEU A 709 22.62 2.83 49.34
N THR A 710 23.60 3.32 50.11
CA THR A 710 23.48 4.62 50.79
C THR A 710 23.53 5.79 49.82
N TYR A 711 24.32 5.70 48.74
CA TYR A 711 24.31 6.67 47.64
C TYR A 711 22.93 6.71 46.97
N ASN A 712 22.35 5.55 46.65
CA ASN A 712 21.04 5.47 46.02
C ASN A 712 19.88 5.84 46.97
N ILE A 713 19.97 5.53 48.27
CA ILE A 713 18.98 5.97 49.27
C ILE A 713 19.09 7.49 49.51
N GLY A 714 20.31 8.06 49.43
CA GLY A 714 20.51 9.51 49.43
C GLY A 714 19.92 10.20 48.19
N ASP A 715 19.99 9.56 47.02
CA ASP A 715 19.46 10.04 45.75
C ASP A 715 17.92 9.91 45.64
N VAL A 716 17.32 8.92 46.32
CA VAL A 716 15.86 8.77 46.45
C VAL A 716 15.22 9.89 47.29
N GLY A 717 16.00 10.56 48.15
CA GLY A 717 15.55 11.73 48.91
C GLY A 717 15.35 13.00 48.09
N GLU A 718 15.93 13.10 46.89
CA GLU A 718 15.79 14.28 46.00
C GLU A 718 14.67 14.13 44.95
N HIS A 719 14.06 12.94 44.79
CA HIS A 719 13.16 12.64 43.67
C HIS A 719 11.66 12.53 44.01
N ILE A 720 11.21 13.02 45.18
CA ILE A 720 9.77 13.03 45.55
C ILE A 720 9.20 14.47 45.68
N ALA A 721 9.98 15.51 45.39
CA ALA A 721 9.45 16.85 45.18
C ALA A 721 9.65 17.26 43.71
N PRO A 722 8.67 17.90 43.04
CA PRO A 722 8.92 18.48 41.72
C PRO A 722 10.11 19.42 41.83
N ASP A 723 11.07 19.26 40.92
CA ASP A 723 12.28 20.06 40.88
C ASP A 723 11.92 21.55 41.02
N GLN A 724 12.33 22.16 42.15
CA GLN A 724 12.09 23.57 42.41
C GLN A 724 12.69 24.45 41.30
N SER A 725 13.65 23.94 40.53
CA SER A 725 14.22 24.62 39.37
C SER A 725 13.22 24.75 38.21
N VAL A 726 12.47 23.68 37.90
CA VAL A 726 11.43 23.68 36.84
C VAL A 726 10.31 24.64 37.20
N LEU A 727 9.90 24.63 38.47
CA LEU A 727 8.90 25.54 39.00
C LEU A 727 9.39 27.01 39.03
N LYS A 728 10.69 27.28 39.19
CA LYS A 728 11.24 28.64 39.12
C LYS A 728 11.34 29.16 37.69
N GLN A 729 11.56 28.28 36.71
CA GLN A 729 11.63 28.63 35.29
C GLN A 729 10.25 28.92 34.69
N ALA A 730 9.19 28.23 35.11
CA ALA A 730 7.82 28.44 34.65
C ALA A 730 7.04 29.49 35.47
N TYR A 731 7.59 30.69 35.64
CA TYR A 731 6.93 31.76 36.41
C TYR A 731 5.59 32.20 35.77
N SER A 732 4.53 32.28 36.59
CA SER A 732 3.24 32.88 36.24
C SER A 732 2.68 33.70 37.42
N PRO A 733 2.11 34.89 37.19
CA PRO A 733 1.47 35.70 38.23
C PRO A 733 0.19 35.04 38.80
N ALA A 734 -0.44 34.12 38.07
CA ALA A 734 -1.64 33.41 38.54
C ALA A 734 -1.32 32.22 39.46
N ARG A 735 -0.04 31.96 39.74
CA ARG A 735 0.40 30.78 40.50
C ARG A 735 -0.16 30.73 41.92
N ASP A 736 -0.21 31.86 42.61
CA ASP A 736 -0.73 31.96 43.99
C ASP A 736 -2.28 31.84 44.05
N ALA A 737 -2.94 31.92 42.90
CA ALA A 737 -4.38 31.71 42.77
C ALA A 737 -4.76 30.23 42.65
N ILE A 738 -3.81 29.33 42.33
CA ILE A 738 -4.07 27.90 42.20
C ILE A 738 -4.16 27.26 43.60
N ARG A 739 -5.29 26.61 43.89
CA ARG A 739 -5.45 25.74 45.05
C ARG A 739 -6.04 24.41 44.60
N TYR A 740 -5.40 23.30 44.94
CA TYR A 740 -5.90 21.96 44.62
C TYR A 740 -6.91 21.54 45.68
N THR A 741 -8.08 21.10 45.23
CA THR A 741 -9.12 20.52 46.10
C THR A 741 -9.58 19.21 45.50
N VAL A 742 -9.85 18.22 46.35
CA VAL A 742 -10.42 16.95 45.90
C VAL A 742 -11.93 17.13 45.85
N LYS A 743 -12.49 17.16 44.65
CA LYS A 743 -13.94 17.12 44.41
C LYS A 743 -14.30 15.75 43.87
N LYS A 744 -15.34 15.13 44.43
CA LYS A 744 -15.91 13.89 43.88
C LYS A 744 -16.73 14.28 42.65
N GLU A 745 -16.44 13.70 41.49
CA GLU A 745 -17.23 13.95 40.28
C GLU A 745 -18.71 13.61 40.52
N MET A 746 -19.61 14.49 40.07
CA MET A 746 -21.03 14.19 40.02
C MET A 746 -21.29 13.22 38.89
N ALA A 747 -21.81 12.04 39.22
CA ALA A 747 -22.39 11.13 38.26
C ALA A 747 -23.70 11.71 37.72
N MET A 748 -23.92 11.51 36.42
CA MET A 748 -25.09 11.86 35.57
C MET A 748 -24.97 13.13 34.72
N LEU A 749 -25.37 12.90 33.46
CA LEU A 749 -24.99 13.57 32.22
C LEU A 749 -26.02 14.60 31.72
N SER A 750 -26.94 15.08 32.57
CA SER A 750 -28.08 15.88 32.11
C SER A 750 -28.12 17.35 32.54
N ASP A 751 -27.35 17.79 33.54
CA ASP A 751 -27.62 19.06 34.23
C ASP A 751 -26.46 20.09 34.20
N ASN A 752 -25.42 19.89 33.39
CA ASN A 752 -24.40 20.93 33.24
C ASN A 752 -24.92 22.04 32.31
N LEU A 753 -25.35 23.14 32.91
CA LEU A 753 -25.86 24.36 32.26
C LEU A 753 -24.96 24.88 31.12
N LEU A 754 -23.63 24.68 31.19
CA LEU A 754 -22.70 25.17 30.19
C LEU A 754 -22.67 24.31 28.91
N ILE A 755 -23.04 23.03 28.97
CA ILE A 755 -22.81 22.07 27.86
C ILE A 755 -24.11 21.38 27.43
N GLY A 756 -25.22 21.76 28.06
CA GLY A 756 -26.58 21.45 27.64
C GLY A 756 -27.04 22.23 26.40
N PRO A 757 -28.34 22.15 26.05
CA PRO A 757 -28.92 22.90 24.94
C PRO A 757 -28.72 24.42 25.09
N PRO A 758 -28.62 25.19 23.98
CA PRO A 758 -28.43 26.63 24.05
C PRO A 758 -29.68 27.29 24.66
N THR A 759 -29.51 27.89 25.83
CA THR A 759 -30.51 28.75 26.49
C THR A 759 -29.88 30.08 26.87
N PRO A 760 -30.67 31.16 27.07
CA PRO A 760 -30.14 32.44 27.56
C PRO A 760 -29.33 32.30 28.85
N GLU A 761 -29.72 31.38 29.73
CA GLU A 761 -29.03 31.09 30.99
C GLU A 761 -27.67 30.40 30.74
N ALA A 762 -27.58 29.51 29.76
CA ALA A 762 -26.33 28.86 29.35
C ALA A 762 -25.36 29.88 28.71
N ASP A 763 -25.87 30.76 27.84
CA ASP A 763 -25.07 31.83 27.23
C ASP A 763 -24.55 32.81 28.29
N GLN A 764 -25.38 33.18 29.26
CA GLN A 764 -24.97 34.01 30.40
C GLN A 764 -23.92 33.31 31.26
N ALA A 765 -24.08 32.01 31.56
CA ALA A 765 -23.10 31.26 32.33
C ALA A 765 -21.73 31.19 31.62
N TRP A 766 -21.72 31.04 30.30
CA TRP A 766 -20.50 31.11 29.51
C TRP A 766 -19.87 32.51 29.50
N GLU A 767 -20.67 33.57 29.42
CA GLU A 767 -20.18 34.95 29.51
C GLU A 767 -19.54 35.23 30.88
N GLU A 768 -20.15 34.75 31.96
CA GLU A 768 -19.61 34.89 33.31
C GLU A 768 -18.30 34.10 33.49
N LEU A 769 -18.21 32.89 32.95
CA LEU A 769 -17.03 32.04 33.02
C LEU A 769 -15.84 32.59 32.20
N GLU A 770 -16.11 33.16 31.02
CA GLU A 770 -15.09 33.75 30.14
C GLU A 770 -14.80 35.23 30.42
N ARG A 771 -15.58 35.89 31.28
CA ARG A 771 -15.38 37.29 31.65
C ARG A 771 -13.91 37.68 31.94
N PRO A 772 -13.09 36.87 32.63
CA PRO A 772 -11.67 37.18 32.88
C PRO A 772 -10.72 36.81 31.72
N PHE A 773 -11.21 36.62 30.49
CA PHE A 773 -10.39 36.30 29.32
C PHE A 773 -9.27 37.32 29.09
N MET A 774 -9.58 38.62 29.27
CA MET A 774 -8.58 39.69 29.18
C MET A 774 -8.18 40.14 30.59
N LEU A 775 -6.89 40.03 30.89
CA LEU A 775 -6.30 40.34 32.18
C LEU A 775 -5.40 41.56 32.10
N ARG A 776 -5.41 42.34 33.18
CA ARG A 776 -4.39 43.35 33.44
C ARG A 776 -3.21 42.71 34.14
N ILE A 777 -2.03 42.84 33.55
CA ILE A 777 -0.76 42.40 34.10
C ILE A 777 0.06 43.65 34.49
N SER A 778 0.55 43.70 35.73
CA SER A 778 1.37 44.81 36.19
C SER A 778 2.74 44.82 35.53
N LYS A 779 3.44 45.95 35.61
CA LYS A 779 4.79 46.08 35.05
C LYS A 779 5.80 45.13 35.71
N ASP A 780 5.75 44.98 37.02
CA ASP A 780 6.64 44.05 37.76
C ASP A 780 6.42 42.59 37.33
N GLU A 781 5.16 42.17 37.15
CA GLU A 781 4.82 40.83 36.66
C GLU A 781 5.30 40.60 35.21
N MET A 782 5.18 41.61 34.34
CA MET A 782 5.68 41.56 32.97
C MET A 782 7.21 41.45 32.92
N ASP A 783 7.91 42.21 33.75
CA ASP A 783 9.38 42.22 33.83
C ASP A 783 9.90 40.86 34.33
N ARG A 784 9.25 40.26 35.33
CA ARG A 784 9.59 38.91 35.85
C ARG A 784 9.35 37.80 34.84
N MET A 785 8.32 37.93 34.00
CA MET A 785 8.08 37.00 32.89
C MET A 785 9.05 37.19 31.73
N GLY A 786 9.81 38.28 31.69
CA GLY A 786 10.69 38.63 30.56
C GLY A 786 9.91 38.88 29.26
N LYS A 787 8.67 39.38 29.37
CA LYS A 787 7.77 39.62 28.24
C LYS A 787 7.44 41.09 28.08
N THR A 788 6.91 41.45 26.91
CA THR A 788 6.27 42.75 26.67
C THR A 788 4.85 42.51 26.16
N SER A 789 3.99 43.52 26.27
CA SER A 789 2.62 43.49 25.73
C SER A 789 2.13 44.91 25.51
N LEU A 790 0.91 45.08 24.98
CA LEU A 790 0.28 46.39 24.83
C LEU A 790 -0.02 47.01 26.20
N ALA A 791 0.41 48.26 26.40
CA ALA A 791 0.15 49.01 27.62
C ALA A 791 -1.29 49.55 27.65
N LEU A 792 -1.89 49.54 28.83
CA LEU A 792 -3.19 50.17 29.07
C LEU A 792 -3.05 51.70 29.06
N LYS A 793 -4.06 52.37 28.51
CA LYS A 793 -4.07 53.83 28.33
C LYS A 793 -4.00 54.61 29.65
N ASP A 794 -4.49 54.02 30.73
CA ASP A 794 -4.47 54.60 32.08
C ASP A 794 -3.13 54.40 32.80
N GLY A 795 -2.16 53.75 32.15
CA GLY A 795 -0.84 53.45 32.72
C GLY A 795 -0.85 52.37 33.81
N SER A 796 -1.98 51.70 34.04
CA SER A 796 -2.14 50.76 35.16
C SER A 796 -1.49 49.40 34.94
N GLY A 797 -0.98 49.12 33.73
CA GLY A 797 -0.32 47.86 33.39
C GLY A 797 -0.42 47.56 31.90
N TYR A 798 -0.38 46.26 31.59
CA TYR A 798 -0.40 45.72 30.23
C TYR A 798 -1.53 44.71 30.06
N ILE A 799 -2.00 44.50 28.83
CA ILE A 799 -3.05 43.53 28.52
C ILE A 799 -2.41 42.14 28.35
N GLY A 800 -3.03 41.09 28.85
CA GLY A 800 -2.65 39.70 28.62
C GLY A 800 -3.86 38.78 28.78
N TYR A 801 -3.67 37.48 28.61
CA TYR A 801 -4.71 36.48 28.89
C TYR A 801 -4.08 35.21 29.47
N LEU A 802 -4.83 34.43 30.24
CA LEU A 802 -4.42 33.10 30.69
C LEU A 802 -4.85 32.03 29.66
N GLU A 803 -3.96 31.09 29.39
CA GLU A 803 -4.24 30.01 28.44
C GLU A 803 -5.46 29.15 28.86
N THR A 804 -5.73 29.01 30.15
CA THR A 804 -6.97 28.37 30.65
C THR A 804 -8.23 29.00 30.03
N PHE A 805 -8.34 30.33 30.02
CA PHE A 805 -9.52 31.02 29.46
C PHE A 805 -9.54 30.98 27.93
N HIS A 806 -8.38 30.85 27.28
CA HIS A 806 -8.29 30.59 25.84
C HIS A 806 -8.76 29.19 25.47
N MET A 807 -8.44 28.18 26.27
CA MET A 807 -8.97 26.82 26.09
C MET A 807 -10.48 26.76 26.34
N LEU A 808 -11.00 27.49 27.34
CA LEU A 808 -12.44 27.62 27.58
C LEU A 808 -13.16 28.28 26.39
N HIS A 809 -12.58 29.33 25.82
CA HIS A 809 -13.07 29.99 24.60
C HIS A 809 -13.14 29.06 23.38
N CYS A 810 -12.12 28.20 23.22
CA CYS A 810 -12.13 27.18 22.17
C CYS A 810 -13.24 26.14 22.39
N ILE A 811 -13.47 25.69 23.64
CA ILE A 811 -14.57 24.76 23.96
C ILE A 811 -15.93 25.39 23.69
N LYS A 812 -16.17 26.64 24.08
CA LYS A 812 -17.42 27.34 23.77
C LYS A 812 -17.64 27.47 22.26
N SER A 813 -16.59 27.73 21.49
CA SER A 813 -16.66 27.78 20.02
C SER A 813 -17.04 26.42 19.41
N LEU A 814 -16.48 25.33 19.96
CA LEU A 814 -16.86 23.97 19.58
C LEU A 814 -18.31 23.66 19.98
N TRP A 815 -18.75 24.02 21.19
CA TRP A 815 -20.14 23.87 21.64
C TRP A 815 -21.12 24.64 20.74
N LYS A 816 -20.81 25.88 20.35
CA LYS A 816 -21.64 26.65 19.40
C LYS A 816 -21.72 25.97 18.01
N SER A 817 -20.63 25.36 17.54
CA SER A 817 -20.61 24.63 16.26
C SER A 817 -21.46 23.34 16.26
N GLN A 818 -21.85 22.84 17.44
CA GLN A 818 -22.73 21.67 17.60
C GLN A 818 -24.22 22.02 17.47
N HIS A 819 -24.59 23.26 17.78
CA HIS A 819 -25.98 23.72 17.85
C HIS A 819 -26.32 24.60 16.65
N THR A 820 -25.97 24.13 15.46
CA THR A 820 -26.08 24.86 14.21
C THR A 820 -27.51 24.94 13.66
N ASP A 821 -28.47 24.23 14.24
CA ASP A 821 -29.89 24.50 14.01
C ASP A 821 -30.33 25.84 14.65
N HIS A 822 -29.61 26.30 15.69
CA HIS A 822 -29.78 27.62 16.32
C HIS A 822 -28.77 28.66 15.80
N TYR A 823 -27.61 28.23 15.29
CA TYR A 823 -26.48 29.10 14.89
C TYR A 823 -25.97 28.96 13.42
N GLY A 824 -26.63 28.15 12.58
CA GLY A 824 -26.33 27.97 11.14
C GLY A 824 -25.27 26.90 10.80
N SER A 825 -25.66 25.87 10.03
CA SER A 825 -24.89 24.80 9.33
C SER A 825 -24.61 23.45 10.04
N GLY A 826 -25.40 22.42 9.69
CA GLY A 826 -25.52 21.13 10.35
C GLY A 826 -24.39 20.09 10.18
N HIS A 827 -24.13 19.35 11.27
CA HIS A 827 -23.54 18.00 11.26
C HIS A 827 -24.18 17.14 12.36
N THR A 828 -24.62 15.93 12.00
CA THR A 828 -25.30 14.98 12.88
C THR A 828 -24.32 14.01 13.55
N THR A 829 -24.09 14.17 14.85
CA THR A 829 -23.52 13.15 15.75
C THR A 829 -24.59 12.66 16.74
N GLN A 830 -24.45 11.44 17.28
CA GLN A 830 -25.45 10.84 18.18
C GLN A 830 -25.82 11.78 19.35
N PRO A 831 -27.12 11.91 19.72
CA PRO A 831 -27.55 12.86 20.74
C PRO A 831 -26.92 12.54 22.11
N GLY A 832 -26.12 13.47 22.65
CA GLY A 832 -25.61 13.42 24.03
C GLY A 832 -24.15 12.97 24.22
N HIS A 833 -23.55 12.21 23.29
CA HIS A 833 -22.14 11.78 23.43
C HIS A 833 -21.16 12.96 23.29
N LEU A 834 -21.46 13.92 22.41
CA LEU A 834 -20.57 15.05 22.19
C LEU A 834 -20.67 16.09 23.31
N SER A 835 -21.85 16.27 23.91
CA SER A 835 -22.04 17.04 25.15
C SER A 835 -21.28 16.40 26.31
N HIS A 836 -21.24 15.06 26.40
CA HIS A 836 -20.39 14.35 27.36
C HIS A 836 -18.90 14.66 27.15
N CYS A 837 -18.41 14.53 25.92
CA CYS A 837 -17.00 14.81 25.60
C CYS A 837 -16.61 16.26 25.91
N LEU A 838 -17.46 17.22 25.57
CA LEU A 838 -17.24 18.63 25.88
C LEU A 838 -17.19 18.86 27.39
N ASN A 839 -18.02 18.16 28.19
CA ASN A 839 -18.01 18.26 29.65
C ASN A 839 -16.73 17.67 30.25
N VAL A 840 -16.27 16.53 29.75
CA VAL A 840 -14.97 15.95 30.17
C VAL A 840 -13.82 16.91 29.87
N LEU A 841 -13.82 17.56 28.71
CA LEU A 841 -12.80 18.55 28.35
C LEU A 841 -12.89 19.81 29.23
N LEU A 842 -14.10 20.32 29.50
CA LEU A 842 -14.32 21.47 30.38
C LEU A 842 -13.79 21.18 31.79
N GLN A 843 -14.16 20.03 32.38
CA GLN A 843 -13.67 19.61 33.69
C GLN A 843 -12.16 19.40 33.67
N GLY A 844 -11.62 18.79 32.60
CA GLY A 844 -10.18 18.61 32.42
C GLY A 844 -9.40 19.92 32.45
N ILE A 845 -9.88 20.95 31.77
CA ILE A 845 -9.27 22.30 31.78
C ILE A 845 -9.41 22.97 33.14
N MET A 846 -10.57 22.88 33.80
CA MET A 846 -10.78 23.49 35.11
C MET A 846 -9.94 22.82 36.22
N CYS A 847 -9.75 21.50 36.12
CA CYS A 847 -8.90 20.74 37.04
C CYS A 847 -7.40 20.93 36.77
N ASN A 848 -7.01 21.22 35.52
CA ASN A 848 -5.63 21.40 35.09
C ASN A 848 -5.42 22.79 34.47
N ALA A 849 -5.82 23.84 35.19
CA ALA A 849 -5.76 25.21 34.71
C ALA A 849 -4.32 25.61 34.29
N ASP A 850 -4.07 25.73 32.98
CA ASP A 850 -2.84 26.27 32.42
C ASP A 850 -2.73 27.77 32.75
N THR A 851 -1.73 28.09 33.57
CA THR A 851 -1.49 29.46 34.04
C THR A 851 -0.53 30.26 33.18
N MET A 852 -0.17 29.75 32.00
CA MET A 852 0.65 30.49 31.05
C MET A 852 -0.07 31.76 30.55
N ILE A 853 0.65 32.88 30.59
CA ILE A 853 0.15 34.18 30.12
C ILE A 853 0.54 34.41 28.66
N GLY A 854 -0.45 34.58 27.78
CA GLY A 854 -0.26 35.10 26.43
C GLY A 854 -0.30 36.63 26.39
N THR A 855 0.49 37.24 25.50
CA THR A 855 0.60 38.70 25.35
C THR A 855 0.21 39.16 23.95
N TYR A 856 -0.05 40.46 23.81
CA TYR A 856 -0.53 41.06 22.55
C TYR A 856 0.47 42.09 22.03
N HIS A 857 0.60 42.15 20.72
CA HIS A 857 1.43 43.10 20.00
C HIS A 857 0.71 43.58 18.73
N TRP A 858 1.15 44.71 18.18
CA TRP A 858 0.72 45.11 16.84
C TRP A 858 1.68 44.51 15.81
N SER A 859 1.14 43.99 14.71
CA SER A 859 1.90 43.40 13.59
C SER A 859 2.92 44.35 12.95
N GLU A 860 2.70 45.67 13.02
CA GLU A 860 3.62 46.70 12.51
C GLU A 860 3.85 47.84 13.51
N GLY A 861 5.10 48.28 13.66
CA GLY A 861 5.50 49.39 14.54
C GLY A 861 4.97 50.74 14.04
N GLY A 862 3.97 51.30 14.72
CA GLY A 862 3.35 52.57 14.35
C GLY A 862 2.10 52.90 15.19
N ALA A 863 1.67 54.16 15.14
CA ALA A 863 0.57 54.72 15.94
C ALA A 863 -0.75 53.94 15.78
N ILE A 864 -1.57 53.91 16.84
CA ILE A 864 -2.84 53.14 16.95
C ILE A 864 -3.93 53.60 15.96
N LYS A 865 -3.76 54.77 15.33
CA LYS A 865 -4.79 55.40 14.48
C LYS A 865 -4.96 54.62 13.16
N GLY A 866 -6.06 53.88 13.04
CA GLY A 866 -6.41 53.10 11.83
C GLY A 866 -6.19 51.59 11.94
N LYS A 867 -5.79 51.07 13.10
CA LYS A 867 -5.63 49.62 13.33
C LYS A 867 -6.94 48.97 13.80
N GLU A 868 -7.22 47.77 13.32
CA GLU A 868 -8.39 46.95 13.66
C GLU A 868 -7.99 45.72 14.52
N MET A 869 -8.98 45.03 15.11
CA MET A 869 -8.74 43.85 15.97
C MET A 869 -7.96 42.73 15.24
N LYS A 870 -8.11 42.63 13.92
CA LYS A 870 -7.41 41.67 13.07
C LYS A 870 -5.90 41.92 12.96
N ASP A 871 -5.44 43.13 13.32
CA ASP A 871 -4.04 43.55 13.26
C ASP A 871 -3.30 43.31 14.59
N LEU A 872 -3.96 42.67 15.56
CA LEU A 872 -3.37 42.22 16.82
C LEU A 872 -2.70 40.87 16.63
N GLU A 873 -1.39 40.84 16.85
CA GLU A 873 -0.64 39.59 16.93
C GLU A 873 -0.59 39.10 18.38
N VAL A 874 -0.76 37.79 18.54
CA VAL A 874 -0.72 37.14 19.84
C VAL A 874 0.59 36.40 20.00
N ASN A 875 1.38 36.81 20.99
CA ASN A 875 2.57 36.08 21.37
C ASN A 875 2.21 34.98 22.38
N ARG A 876 2.22 33.74 21.89
CA ARG A 876 1.90 32.53 22.65
C ARG A 876 3.13 31.82 23.23
N THR A 877 4.31 32.44 23.16
CA THR A 877 5.54 31.86 23.70
C THR A 877 5.56 32.02 25.22
N GLY A 878 5.91 30.97 25.96
CA GLY A 878 5.92 31.00 27.43
C GLY A 878 6.28 29.64 28.02
N HIS A 879 6.81 29.65 29.24
CA HIS A 879 7.15 28.42 29.95
C HIS A 879 5.89 27.87 30.61
N ARG A 880 5.63 26.58 30.40
CA ARG A 880 4.45 25.88 30.90
C ARG A 880 4.89 24.75 31.82
N GLN A 881 4.13 24.52 32.87
CA GLN A 881 4.27 23.31 33.67
C GLN A 881 3.47 22.20 32.98
N CYS A 882 4.15 21.29 32.30
CA CYS A 882 3.53 20.16 31.62
C CYS A 882 3.74 18.87 32.43
N THR A 883 2.77 17.95 32.35
CA THR A 883 3.01 16.56 32.73
C THR A 883 3.97 15.92 31.72
N ASP A 884 4.82 15.00 32.19
CA ASP A 884 5.64 14.18 31.30
C ASP A 884 4.71 13.17 30.60
N PHE A 885 4.14 13.61 29.47
CA PHE A 885 3.15 12.84 28.74
C PHE A 885 3.73 11.51 28.22
N SER A 886 5.02 11.46 27.90
CA SER A 886 5.66 10.22 27.42
C SER A 886 5.68 9.16 28.53
N LYS A 887 5.93 9.56 29.78
CA LYS A 887 5.85 8.64 30.94
C LYS A 887 4.41 8.23 31.24
N LEU A 888 3.46 9.17 31.22
CA LEU A 888 2.04 8.86 31.44
C LEU A 888 1.50 7.92 30.35
N GLN A 889 1.83 8.19 29.08
CA GLN A 889 1.45 7.36 27.94
C GLN A 889 2.09 5.97 28.02
N SER A 890 3.36 5.87 28.41
CA SER A 890 4.01 4.57 28.64
C SER A 890 3.35 3.79 29.78
N TRP A 891 2.98 4.48 30.87
CA TRP A 891 2.25 3.88 31.99
C TRP A 891 0.85 3.41 31.60
N ALA A 892 0.13 4.19 30.79
CA ALA A 892 -1.20 3.88 30.29
C ALA A 892 -1.15 2.74 29.27
N ASN A 893 -0.22 2.77 28.30
CA ASN A 893 -0.05 1.73 27.29
C ASN A 893 0.29 0.37 27.92
N ALA A 894 1.10 0.35 28.99
CA ALA A 894 1.40 -0.87 29.73
C ALA A 894 0.18 -1.48 30.45
N ARG A 895 -0.96 -0.76 30.49
CA ARG A 895 -2.19 -1.11 31.21
C ARG A 895 -3.44 -0.98 30.33
N ALA A 896 -3.26 -0.72 29.03
CA ALA A 896 -4.38 -0.52 28.12
C ALA A 896 -5.10 -1.86 27.92
N LEU A 897 -6.42 -1.85 28.09
CA LEU A 897 -7.27 -2.97 27.71
C LEU A 897 -7.60 -2.88 26.22
N GLU A 898 -7.74 -4.01 25.55
CA GLU A 898 -8.23 -4.05 24.18
C GLU A 898 -9.71 -3.63 24.17
N PHE A 899 -9.98 -2.43 23.64
CA PHE A 899 -11.32 -1.87 23.51
C PHE A 899 -11.53 -1.46 22.05
N ASP A 900 -12.50 -2.11 21.40
CA ASP A 900 -12.99 -1.72 20.08
C ASP A 900 -14.35 -1.04 20.25
N ILE A 901 -14.44 0.22 19.83
CA ILE A 901 -15.67 1.01 19.90
C ILE A 901 -16.77 0.46 18.97
N HIS A 902 -16.41 -0.40 18.01
CA HIS A 902 -17.32 -1.05 17.07
C HIS A 902 -17.69 -2.49 17.46
N ASP A 903 -17.01 -3.08 18.46
CA ASP A 903 -17.35 -4.40 19.04
C ASP A 903 -17.30 -4.31 20.58
N THR A 904 -18.30 -3.62 21.12
CA THR A 904 -18.47 -3.46 22.56
C THR A 904 -18.71 -4.79 23.27
N ASP A 905 -19.26 -5.81 22.59
CA ASP A 905 -19.55 -7.12 23.17
C ASP A 905 -18.28 -7.93 23.45
N LYS A 906 -17.23 -7.81 22.62
CA LYS A 906 -15.92 -8.40 22.90
C LYS A 906 -15.29 -7.82 24.16
N PHE A 907 -15.37 -6.51 24.34
CA PHE A 907 -14.88 -5.86 25.56
C PHE A 907 -15.71 -6.25 26.79
N LEU A 908 -17.05 -6.23 26.70
CA LEU A 908 -17.94 -6.59 27.82
C LEU A 908 -17.71 -8.02 28.31
N ARG A 909 -17.29 -8.95 27.43
CA ARG A 909 -16.92 -10.33 27.80
C ARG A 909 -15.61 -10.45 28.59
N THR A 910 -14.77 -9.41 28.59
CA THR A 910 -13.55 -9.35 29.42
C THR A 910 -13.81 -8.85 30.84
N LEU A 911 -15.04 -8.38 31.10
CA LEU A 911 -15.45 -7.84 32.39
C LEU A 911 -16.25 -8.91 33.15
N GLU A 912 -15.94 -9.11 34.42
CA GLU A 912 -16.79 -9.90 35.30
C GLU A 912 -18.07 -9.10 35.65
N PRO A 913 -19.23 -9.76 35.81
CA PRO A 913 -20.40 -9.13 36.39
C PRO A 913 -20.05 -8.61 37.80
N GLU A 914 -20.55 -7.42 38.17
CA GLU A 914 -20.35 -6.88 39.51
C GLU A 914 -20.75 -7.93 40.57
N LEU A 915 -19.81 -8.26 41.47
CA LEU A 915 -20.14 -8.96 42.70
C LEU A 915 -21.04 -8.03 43.52
N GLU A 916 -22.28 -8.47 43.78
CA GLU A 916 -23.15 -7.80 44.75
C GLU A 916 -22.42 -7.73 46.10
N LEU A 917 -22.06 -6.51 46.50
CA LEU A 917 -21.49 -6.16 47.81
C LEU A 917 -22.50 -5.34 48.61
#